data_AF-A0A519X4Y7-F1
#
_entry.id   AF-A0A519X4Y7-F1
#
_cell.length_a   1.000
_cell.length_b   1.000
_cell.length_c   1.000
_cell.angle_alpha   90.00
_cell.angle_beta   90.00
_cell.angle_gamma   90.00
#
_symmetry.space_group_name_H-M   'P 1'
#
loop_
_entity.id
_entity.type
_entity.pdbx_description
1 polymer ?
#
loop_
_entity_poly.entity_id
_entity_poly.type
_entity_poly.pdbx_seq_one_letter_code
_entity_poly.pdbx_strand_id
1 'polypeptide(L)'
;MKKYLALLAIIIVSVLSFKGTFIADTKSHRLEILLLGHDSKHHYSEKFAEIISQEFFKDGINISYTTNPNDLNEQNLAKYDGLMIYANHDTISSSQEKALLNFVKSGKGFIPVHSASFCFQNSPEYINMVGGQFKEHKTDTFMATIIDAKHPIMKGVTAFSVWDETYVHHKLAKDIHVLTERVEGDHHEPYTWVKNYGKGKVFYTAYGHDERSWKNPEFLKMLKNGVVWAVDDAAKKDWNKLPKPAPEYSDAKLPNYEKREGGFQLQAPLTAEESLLLTQIPVDFKIELFASEPDITKPIAMAWDERGRLWIVETVDYPNTVRDVKGEGQDRIKICEDTDGDGKADKFTVFADKFNIPTSITFANGGVIIAQAPDFIFLKDTNGDDKADVREKLITGWGTFDTHAGPSSLKYGLDNKIWGTVGYSGFNGKLGDQQIKFGQGVYRFSPSGRNMEFLGGTSNNTWGIGFSETNDVFVSTANNTHSAYLGIPYSYLSSITKKVDQGVEKIDGHYAMHVVTKNLRQVDVHNGFTAAAGHNLYTARNFPKKYWNRIAFVNEPTGRVVHEAILEPKGSGFAEKDGWNFVASADEWFGPVQTEVGPDGAVWVLDWYNFIIQHNPTPVGFENGKGNAYINPLRDRTHGRVYKIVYRNAAVSKIKSLDKKDPKSLISGLESDNMFWRTTAQRLIVESGDKKIMPALYKLIANQKVDEIGINPSAIHALWTMQGLGAFNEANTEAFNIAVAALSNPSPGVRKAAVQVLPNNSASLAAVIKAGLLNDPNLNTRLAAVLKISELPVSAALVSDLQAAEKLSVNSNDKWLSMAFAVALKRHMPVSVSQDTPENKTADLPSAKTANKVDKVIVISPIVNAMKYDLKTFTVKAGSTVEVVFKNIDFMQHNLLILQKGSMDKVGAAADKLAQDPKGAAAQYVPKMPEVLFHTSLVNPEGSETIRFKVPSSPGNYPYICSFPGHWRIMNGVMKVIQ
;
A
#
# COMPACT_ATOMS: atom_id res chain seq x y z
N MET A 1 8.03 -63.84 26.16
CA MET A 1 7.34 -62.54 25.99
C MET A 1 7.51 -61.61 27.21
N LYS A 2 8.74 -61.21 27.58
CA LYS A 2 8.96 -60.16 28.62
C LYS A 2 10.07 -59.13 28.30
N LYS A 3 10.78 -59.27 27.17
CA LYS A 3 11.82 -58.30 26.72
C LYS A 3 11.35 -57.29 25.65
N TYR A 4 10.13 -57.41 25.12
CA TYR A 4 9.61 -56.51 24.08
C TYR A 4 8.69 -55.39 24.59
N LEU A 5 8.20 -55.43 25.84
CA LEU A 5 7.42 -54.31 26.40
C LEU A 5 8.31 -53.14 26.88
N ALA A 6 9.55 -53.40 27.30
CA ALA A 6 10.45 -52.36 27.82
C ALA A 6 10.90 -51.35 26.74
N LEU A 7 11.04 -51.79 25.48
CA LEU A 7 11.45 -50.90 24.39
C LEU A 7 10.30 -50.01 23.87
N LEU A 8 9.05 -50.50 23.91
CA LEU A 8 7.89 -49.69 23.51
C LEU A 8 7.61 -48.55 24.49
N ALA A 9 7.82 -48.77 25.79
CA ALA A 9 7.60 -47.77 26.82
C ALA A 9 8.54 -46.55 26.69
N ILE A 10 9.76 -46.74 26.19
CA ILE A 10 10.75 -45.65 26.02
C ILE A 10 10.48 -44.82 24.76
N ILE A 11 9.88 -45.41 23.71
CA ILE A 11 9.56 -44.72 22.45
C ILE A 11 8.25 -43.90 22.54
N ILE A 12 7.33 -44.27 23.43
CA ILE A 12 6.02 -43.59 23.58
C ILE A 12 6.10 -42.32 24.45
N VAL A 13 7.12 -42.15 25.30
CA VAL A 13 7.30 -40.95 26.14
C VAL A 13 7.94 -39.78 25.36
N SER A 14 8.64 -40.05 24.25
CA SER A 14 9.34 -39.03 23.44
C SER A 14 8.49 -38.35 22.34
N VAL A 15 7.18 -38.62 22.25
CA VAL A 15 6.30 -38.08 21.18
C VAL A 15 5.23 -37.10 21.72
N LEU A 16 5.15 -36.89 23.04
CA LEU A 16 4.15 -36.02 23.68
C LEU A 16 4.78 -34.91 24.53
N SER A 17 5.75 -34.18 23.97
CA SER A 17 6.26 -32.91 24.56
C SER A 17 6.91 -31.94 23.56
N PHE A 18 6.38 -31.82 22.33
CA PHE A 18 6.56 -30.59 21.54
C PHE A 18 5.53 -29.52 21.97
N LYS A 19 5.47 -29.24 23.28
CA LYS A 19 5.09 -27.90 23.73
C LYS A 19 6.31 -27.05 23.43
N GLY A 20 6.19 -26.12 22.48
CA GLY A 20 7.26 -25.18 22.16
C GLY A 20 7.70 -24.48 23.45
N THR A 21 8.86 -24.85 23.98
CA THR A 21 9.52 -24.09 25.02
C THR A 21 9.91 -22.77 24.39
N PHE A 22 9.09 -21.75 24.62
CA PHE A 22 9.51 -20.36 24.43
C PHE A 22 10.87 -20.23 25.09
N ILE A 23 11.90 -19.96 24.28
CA ILE A 23 13.15 -19.44 24.81
C ILE A 23 12.73 -18.12 25.46
N ALA A 24 12.79 -18.08 26.79
CA ALA A 24 12.53 -16.87 27.53
C ALA A 24 13.58 -15.85 27.08
N ASP A 25 13.16 -14.88 26.29
CA ASP A 25 14.00 -13.76 25.86
C ASP A 25 14.31 -12.97 27.14
N THR A 26 15.48 -13.23 27.73
CA THR A 26 15.83 -12.77 29.09
C THR A 26 16.05 -11.25 29.20
N LYS A 27 15.75 -10.51 28.13
CA LYS A 27 15.72 -9.05 28.09
C LYS A 27 14.40 -8.53 28.69
N SER A 28 14.45 -7.35 29.28
CA SER A 28 13.26 -6.59 29.68
C SER A 28 12.34 -6.38 28.46
N HIS A 29 11.08 -6.82 28.55
CA HIS A 29 10.10 -6.65 27.48
C HIS A 29 9.21 -5.41 27.70
N ARG A 30 8.66 -4.90 26.60
CA ARG A 30 7.55 -3.93 26.58
C ARG A 30 6.27 -4.64 27.01
N LEU A 31 5.32 -3.92 27.61
CA LEU A 31 4.00 -4.49 27.90
C LEU A 31 3.22 -4.63 26.59
N GLU A 32 2.77 -5.84 26.26
CA GLU A 32 2.03 -6.12 25.04
C GLU A 32 0.52 -6.17 25.32
N ILE A 33 -0.24 -5.20 24.81
CA ILE A 33 -1.68 -5.09 25.03
C ILE A 33 -2.45 -5.32 23.72
N LEU A 34 -3.33 -6.30 23.70
CA LEU A 34 -4.30 -6.48 22.61
C LEU A 34 -5.51 -5.56 22.86
N LEU A 35 -5.90 -4.76 21.89
CA LEU A 35 -7.15 -3.98 21.91
C LEU A 35 -8.14 -4.60 20.94
N LEU A 36 -9.24 -5.13 21.48
CA LEU A 36 -10.39 -5.55 20.69
C LEU A 36 -11.35 -4.38 20.52
N GLY A 37 -11.39 -3.85 19.30
CA GLY A 37 -12.34 -2.86 18.82
C GLY A 37 -13.49 -3.47 18.03
N HIS A 38 -14.20 -2.63 17.28
CA HIS A 38 -15.20 -3.02 16.29
C HIS A 38 -15.28 -1.99 15.15
N ASP A 39 -15.82 -2.41 14.00
CA ASP A 39 -15.99 -1.54 12.83
C ASP A 39 -17.22 -0.63 13.01
N SER A 40 -17.04 0.44 13.79
CA SER A 40 -18.05 1.48 14.05
C SER A 40 -17.37 2.84 14.13
N LYS A 41 -18.07 3.88 13.66
CA LYS A 41 -17.64 5.28 13.82
C LYS A 41 -18.33 5.97 15.01
N HIS A 42 -19.25 5.29 15.71
CA HIS A 42 -19.87 5.79 16.94
C HIS A 42 -18.94 5.64 18.14
N HIS A 43 -18.39 4.43 18.33
CA HIS A 43 -17.27 4.16 19.23
C HIS A 43 -16.05 3.85 18.36
N TYR A 44 -15.34 4.90 17.94
CA TYR A 44 -14.33 4.81 16.90
C TYR A 44 -13.00 4.22 17.40
N SER A 45 -13.04 2.92 17.71
CA SER A 45 -11.99 2.16 18.38
C SER A 45 -10.59 2.26 17.74
N GLU A 46 -10.51 2.24 16.41
CA GLU A 46 -9.28 2.48 15.62
C GLU A 46 -8.61 3.82 15.94
N LYS A 47 -9.36 4.91 15.92
CA LYS A 47 -8.85 6.26 16.22
C LYS A 47 -8.35 6.39 17.66
N PHE A 48 -8.98 5.69 18.60
CA PHE A 48 -8.57 5.72 20.00
C PHE A 48 -7.36 4.81 20.27
N ALA A 49 -7.27 3.66 19.58
CA ALA A 49 -6.09 2.81 19.56
C ALA A 49 -4.85 3.56 19.02
N GLU A 50 -5.01 4.40 17.99
CA GLU A 50 -3.94 5.29 17.50
C GLU A 50 -3.47 6.27 18.60
N ILE A 51 -4.42 6.97 19.25
CA ILE A 51 -4.11 7.93 20.32
C ILE A 51 -3.33 7.28 21.48
N ILE A 52 -3.78 6.12 21.98
CA ILE A 52 -3.05 5.44 23.07
C ILE A 52 -1.73 4.82 22.61
N SER A 53 -1.59 4.46 21.33
CA SER A 53 -0.30 4.07 20.76
C SER A 53 0.70 5.23 20.86
N GLN A 54 0.31 6.43 20.39
CA GLN A 54 1.16 7.63 20.49
C GLN A 54 1.50 8.02 21.95
N GLU A 55 0.54 7.86 22.87
CA GLU A 55 0.73 8.30 24.25
C GLU A 55 1.48 7.29 25.12
N PHE A 56 1.26 5.98 24.94
CA PHE A 56 1.79 4.95 25.84
C PHE A 56 3.08 4.31 25.31
N PHE A 57 3.38 4.43 24.01
CA PHE A 57 4.57 3.80 23.41
C PHE A 57 5.90 4.27 24.02
N LYS A 58 6.01 5.56 24.34
CA LYS A 58 7.17 6.17 25.03
C LYS A 58 7.41 5.61 26.44
N ASP A 59 6.34 5.15 27.09
CA ASP A 59 6.40 4.52 28.41
C ASP A 59 6.75 3.03 28.32
N GLY A 60 6.91 2.45 27.13
CA GLY A 60 7.24 1.02 26.94
C GLY A 60 6.02 0.10 26.88
N ILE A 61 4.87 0.61 26.41
CA ILE A 61 3.62 -0.14 26.27
C ILE A 61 3.24 -0.16 24.79
N ASN A 62 3.09 -1.36 24.22
CA ASN A 62 2.71 -1.57 22.84
C ASN A 62 1.22 -1.90 22.75
N ILE A 63 0.56 -1.35 21.74
CA ILE A 63 -0.85 -1.63 21.44
C ILE A 63 -0.93 -2.39 20.13
N SER A 64 -1.54 -3.57 20.16
CA SER A 64 -1.92 -4.35 18.96
C SER A 64 -3.43 -4.24 18.78
N TYR A 65 -3.91 -3.82 17.61
CA TYR A 65 -5.34 -3.59 17.36
C TYR A 65 -5.99 -4.73 16.55
N THR A 66 -7.23 -5.06 16.87
CA THR A 66 -8.08 -5.93 16.04
C THR A 66 -9.56 -5.59 16.19
N THR A 67 -10.35 -5.79 15.14
CA THR A 67 -11.82 -5.73 15.17
C THR A 67 -12.47 -7.11 15.14
N ASN A 68 -11.69 -8.20 15.13
CA ASN A 68 -12.14 -9.57 14.90
C ASN A 68 -12.26 -10.37 16.20
N PRO A 69 -13.47 -10.72 16.68
CA PRO A 69 -13.64 -11.50 17.91
C PRO A 69 -13.00 -12.90 17.88
N ASN A 70 -12.65 -13.45 16.71
CA ASN A 70 -11.93 -14.72 16.61
C ASN A 70 -10.48 -14.65 17.15
N ASP A 71 -9.94 -13.44 17.34
CA ASP A 71 -8.64 -13.24 17.99
C ASP A 71 -8.70 -13.44 19.52
N LEU A 72 -9.91 -13.57 20.10
CA LEU A 72 -10.14 -14.10 21.45
C LEU A 72 -10.00 -15.63 21.44
N ASN A 73 -8.77 -16.13 21.28
CA ASN A 73 -8.45 -17.55 21.36
C ASN A 73 -7.18 -17.77 22.19
N GLU A 74 -7.03 -18.96 22.78
CA GLU A 74 -5.93 -19.24 23.73
C GLU A 74 -4.54 -19.04 23.10
N GLN A 75 -4.36 -19.38 21.82
CA GLN A 75 -3.07 -19.24 21.12
C GLN A 75 -2.70 -17.77 20.89
N ASN A 76 -3.67 -16.92 20.57
CA ASN A 76 -3.40 -15.50 20.33
C ASN A 76 -3.30 -14.71 21.64
N LEU A 77 -4.22 -14.93 22.59
CA LEU A 77 -4.20 -14.25 23.89
C LEU A 77 -2.92 -14.54 24.69
N ALA A 78 -2.35 -15.75 24.59
CA ALA A 78 -1.12 -16.11 25.29
C ALA A 78 0.12 -15.25 24.95
N LYS A 79 0.05 -14.40 23.92
CA LYS A 79 1.12 -13.47 23.51
C LYS A 79 1.12 -12.15 24.28
N TYR A 80 0.02 -11.82 24.97
CA TYR A 80 -0.22 -10.49 25.53
C TYR A 80 -0.23 -10.49 27.06
N ASP A 81 0.10 -9.34 27.65
CA ASP A 81 0.06 -9.10 29.09
C ASP A 81 -1.31 -8.62 29.58
N GLY A 82 -2.08 -8.00 28.68
CA GLY A 82 -3.45 -7.61 28.94
C GLY A 82 -4.30 -7.53 27.67
N LEU A 83 -5.61 -7.61 27.88
CA LEU A 83 -6.62 -7.37 26.86
C LEU A 83 -7.41 -6.11 27.23
N MET A 84 -7.41 -5.13 26.34
CA MET A 84 -8.32 -4.00 26.35
C MET A 84 -9.53 -4.30 25.45
N ILE A 85 -10.73 -3.93 25.88
CA ILE A 85 -11.94 -3.97 25.03
C ILE A 85 -12.53 -2.57 24.99
N TYR A 86 -12.85 -2.12 23.78
CA TYR A 86 -13.63 -0.91 23.53
C TYR A 86 -14.47 -1.15 22.27
N ALA A 87 -15.65 -1.73 22.46
CA ALA A 87 -16.49 -2.27 21.40
C ALA A 87 -17.94 -2.52 21.87
N ASN A 88 -18.83 -2.81 20.92
CA ASN A 88 -20.19 -3.28 21.16
C ASN A 88 -20.43 -4.59 20.39
N HIS A 89 -19.74 -5.67 20.77
CA HIS A 89 -20.01 -7.00 20.23
C HIS A 89 -21.10 -7.68 21.05
N ASP A 90 -22.30 -7.90 20.49
CA ASP A 90 -23.46 -8.39 21.26
C ASP A 90 -23.26 -9.77 21.87
N THR A 91 -22.54 -10.66 21.19
CA THR A 91 -22.39 -12.08 21.57
C THR A 91 -20.96 -12.56 21.51
N ILE A 92 -20.64 -13.52 22.38
CA ILE A 92 -19.40 -14.29 22.38
C ILE A 92 -19.72 -15.78 22.22
N SER A 93 -18.90 -16.52 21.46
CA SER A 93 -19.00 -17.98 21.43
C SER A 93 -18.36 -18.61 22.66
N SER A 94 -18.81 -19.81 23.05
CA SER A 94 -18.30 -20.49 24.25
C SER A 94 -16.79 -20.80 24.20
N SER A 95 -16.20 -20.89 23.01
CA SER A 95 -14.76 -21.05 22.82
C SER A 95 -13.98 -19.75 23.10
N GLN A 96 -14.47 -18.63 22.61
CA GLN A 96 -13.92 -17.29 22.85
C GLN A 96 -14.08 -16.88 24.32
N GLU A 97 -15.26 -17.11 24.89
CA GLU A 97 -15.57 -16.88 26.30
C GLU A 97 -14.60 -17.66 27.19
N LYS A 98 -14.45 -18.96 26.95
CA LYS A 98 -13.50 -19.79 27.70
C LYS A 98 -12.08 -19.26 27.60
N ALA A 99 -11.61 -18.91 26.40
CA ALA A 99 -10.26 -18.38 26.19
C ALA A 99 -10.04 -17.06 26.96
N LEU A 100 -10.98 -16.13 26.87
CA LEU A 100 -10.98 -14.85 27.58
C LEU A 100 -10.98 -15.05 29.10
N LEU A 101 -11.93 -15.82 29.64
CA LEU A 101 -12.02 -16.06 31.08
C LEU A 101 -10.79 -16.80 31.61
N ASN A 102 -10.21 -17.74 30.85
CA ASN A 102 -8.97 -18.43 31.20
C ASN A 102 -7.76 -17.48 31.23
N PHE A 103 -7.63 -16.61 30.23
CA PHE A 103 -6.57 -15.61 30.15
C PHE A 103 -6.54 -14.74 31.41
N VAL A 104 -7.67 -14.15 31.80
CA VAL A 104 -7.77 -13.32 33.01
C VAL A 104 -7.57 -14.19 34.27
N LYS A 105 -8.26 -15.33 34.41
CA LYS A 105 -8.11 -16.23 35.58
C LYS A 105 -6.66 -16.67 35.82
N SER A 106 -5.85 -16.78 34.76
CA SER A 106 -4.44 -17.18 34.86
C SER A 106 -3.54 -16.13 35.51
N GLY A 107 -3.91 -14.84 35.45
CA GLY A 107 -3.12 -13.72 36.00
C GLY A 107 -3.02 -12.50 35.07
N LYS A 108 -3.40 -12.62 33.79
CA LYS A 108 -3.26 -11.54 32.81
C LYS A 108 -4.30 -10.43 33.01
N GLY A 109 -3.95 -9.22 32.57
CA GLY A 109 -4.74 -8.02 32.81
C GLY A 109 -5.98 -7.91 31.93
N PHE A 110 -7.05 -7.34 32.46
CA PHE A 110 -8.27 -7.05 31.71
C PHE A 110 -8.68 -5.59 31.86
N ILE A 111 -8.82 -4.88 30.74
CA ILE A 111 -9.07 -3.43 30.66
C ILE A 111 -10.32 -3.16 29.81
N PRO A 112 -11.54 -3.50 30.28
CA PRO A 112 -12.76 -3.04 29.64
C PRO A 112 -12.91 -1.52 29.78
N VAL A 113 -13.15 -0.81 28.67
CA VAL A 113 -13.33 0.65 28.64
C VAL A 113 -14.72 0.97 28.09
N HIS A 114 -15.43 1.89 28.76
CA HIS A 114 -16.69 2.49 28.31
C HIS A 114 -17.72 1.44 27.85
N SER A 115 -17.94 1.33 26.54
CA SER A 115 -18.88 0.42 25.87
C SER A 115 -18.61 -1.07 26.10
N ALA A 116 -17.43 -1.45 26.59
CA ALA A 116 -17.12 -2.83 26.95
C ALA A 116 -18.09 -3.45 27.99
N SER A 117 -18.77 -2.64 28.80
CA SER A 117 -19.83 -3.11 29.73
C SER A 117 -21.16 -3.47 29.02
N PHE A 118 -21.27 -3.21 27.71
CA PHE A 118 -22.36 -3.66 26.84
C PHE A 118 -22.00 -4.89 25.98
N CYS A 119 -20.71 -5.25 25.89
CA CYS A 119 -20.29 -6.44 25.14
C CYS A 119 -20.83 -7.75 25.75
N PHE A 120 -20.96 -8.76 24.88
CA PHE A 120 -21.14 -10.17 25.21
C PHE A 120 -22.28 -10.44 26.19
N GLN A 121 -23.45 -9.86 25.90
CA GLN A 121 -24.62 -9.88 26.78
C GLN A 121 -25.15 -11.30 27.05
N ASN A 122 -24.78 -12.27 26.21
CA ASN A 122 -25.07 -13.69 26.39
C ASN A 122 -24.17 -14.40 27.43
N SER A 123 -23.17 -13.73 28.00
CA SER A 123 -22.24 -14.28 28.99
C SER A 123 -22.42 -13.62 30.38
N PRO A 124 -23.10 -14.29 31.33
CA PRO A 124 -23.15 -13.84 32.72
C PRO A 124 -21.78 -13.78 33.41
N GLU A 125 -20.84 -14.66 33.03
CA GLU A 125 -19.49 -14.68 33.58
C GLU A 125 -18.66 -13.49 33.10
N TYR A 126 -18.77 -13.08 31.83
CA TYR A 126 -18.15 -11.84 31.33
C TYR A 126 -18.66 -10.62 32.09
N ILE A 127 -19.99 -10.49 32.25
CA ILE A 127 -20.61 -9.38 32.99
C ILE A 127 -20.09 -9.32 34.43
N ASN A 128 -20.03 -10.47 35.12
CA ASN A 128 -19.47 -10.58 36.47
C ASN A 128 -17.96 -10.23 36.52
N MET A 129 -17.19 -10.58 35.49
CA MET A 129 -15.77 -10.25 35.38
C MET A 129 -15.54 -8.74 35.17
N VAL A 130 -16.30 -8.08 34.28
CA VAL A 130 -16.27 -6.61 34.12
C VAL A 130 -16.66 -5.92 35.44
N GLY A 131 -17.60 -6.50 36.19
CA GLY A 131 -18.07 -5.98 37.48
C GLY A 131 -19.38 -5.19 37.39
N GLY A 132 -19.92 -5.00 36.19
CA GLY A 132 -21.21 -4.36 35.93
C GLY A 132 -21.57 -4.46 34.45
N GLN A 133 -22.86 -4.35 34.14
CA GLN A 133 -23.37 -4.27 32.77
C GLN A 133 -24.04 -2.92 32.54
N PHE A 134 -23.80 -2.32 31.37
CA PHE A 134 -24.49 -1.11 30.93
C PHE A 134 -26.01 -1.29 30.96
N LYS A 135 -26.75 -0.28 31.46
CA LYS A 135 -28.22 -0.25 31.44
C LYS A 135 -28.73 0.86 30.52
N GLU A 136 -28.32 2.09 30.76
CA GLU A 136 -28.81 3.31 30.10
C GLU A 136 -27.79 4.46 30.27
N HIS A 137 -27.94 5.53 29.49
CA HIS A 137 -27.14 6.75 29.63
C HIS A 137 -27.92 8.00 29.25
N LYS A 138 -27.34 9.15 29.58
CA LYS A 138 -27.59 10.45 28.91
C LYS A 138 -26.24 10.97 28.41
N THR A 139 -26.13 12.26 28.13
CA THR A 139 -24.85 12.94 27.90
C THR A 139 -24.79 14.20 28.74
N ASP A 140 -23.66 14.49 29.37
CA ASP A 140 -23.45 15.72 30.13
C ASP A 140 -21.95 16.02 30.31
N THR A 141 -21.63 17.25 30.73
CA THR A 141 -20.30 17.64 31.22
C THR A 141 -20.27 17.56 32.73
N PHE A 142 -19.67 16.51 33.28
CA PHE A 142 -19.62 16.25 34.72
C PHE A 142 -18.17 16.09 35.18
N MET A 143 -17.97 16.02 36.50
CA MET A 143 -16.70 15.68 37.15
C MET A 143 -17.00 14.57 38.15
N ALA A 144 -16.38 13.40 37.99
CA ALA A 144 -16.54 12.33 38.97
C ALA A 144 -15.73 12.63 40.23
N THR A 145 -16.30 12.28 41.39
CA THR A 145 -15.63 12.35 42.68
C THR A 145 -14.63 11.20 42.78
N ILE A 146 -13.36 11.51 43.01
CA ILE A 146 -12.34 10.50 43.33
C ILE A 146 -12.53 10.07 44.79
N ILE A 147 -12.94 8.82 45.02
CA ILE A 147 -13.19 8.29 46.37
C ILE A 147 -12.00 7.52 46.95
N ASP A 148 -11.13 6.95 46.11
CA ASP A 148 -9.85 6.37 46.53
C ASP A 148 -8.67 6.98 45.76
N ALA A 149 -8.27 8.16 46.20
CA ALA A 149 -7.08 8.87 45.68
C ALA A 149 -5.75 8.19 46.05
N LYS A 150 -5.74 7.16 46.91
CA LYS A 150 -4.52 6.42 47.29
C LYS A 150 -4.27 5.22 46.38
N HIS A 151 -5.27 4.76 45.64
CA HIS A 151 -5.12 3.65 44.70
C HIS A 151 -4.06 3.96 43.63
N PRO A 152 -3.18 3.02 43.24
CA PRO A 152 -2.11 3.30 42.27
C PRO A 152 -2.59 3.84 40.91
N ILE A 153 -3.83 3.54 40.52
CA ILE A 153 -4.44 4.05 39.28
C ILE A 153 -4.65 5.58 39.34
N MET A 154 -5.00 6.12 40.51
CA MET A 154 -5.23 7.55 40.72
C MET A 154 -3.94 8.34 41.00
N LYS A 155 -2.77 7.69 40.95
CA LYS A 155 -1.48 8.35 41.20
C LYS A 155 -1.24 9.48 40.20
N GLY A 156 -1.29 10.72 40.71
CA GLY A 156 -1.09 11.93 39.93
C GLY A 156 -2.25 12.28 39.01
N VAL A 157 -3.40 11.59 39.12
CA VAL A 157 -4.65 11.93 38.42
C VAL A 157 -5.40 12.94 39.28
N THR A 158 -5.71 14.12 38.73
CA THR A 158 -6.61 15.09 39.38
C THR A 158 -8.04 14.90 38.87
N ALA A 159 -9.04 15.20 39.70
CA ALA A 159 -10.43 15.23 39.23
C ALA A 159 -10.56 16.20 38.05
N PHE A 160 -11.20 15.76 36.97
CA PHE A 160 -11.34 16.49 35.73
C PHE A 160 -12.79 16.53 35.30
N SER A 161 -13.19 17.62 34.63
CA SER A 161 -14.48 17.69 33.96
C SER A 161 -14.33 17.42 32.48
N VAL A 162 -15.22 16.60 31.93
CA VAL A 162 -15.29 16.29 30.50
C VAL A 162 -16.74 16.01 30.13
N TRP A 163 -17.09 16.28 28.88
CA TRP A 163 -18.34 15.78 28.32
C TRP A 163 -18.16 14.29 28.01
N ASP A 164 -19.08 13.45 28.48
CA ASP A 164 -19.11 12.02 28.18
C ASP A 164 -20.55 11.50 28.28
N GLU A 165 -20.77 10.21 28.01
CA GLU A 165 -22.05 9.58 28.29
C GLU A 165 -22.18 9.27 29.79
N THR A 166 -23.23 9.78 30.42
CA THR A 166 -23.49 9.57 31.85
C THR A 166 -24.10 8.19 32.07
N TYR A 167 -23.28 7.15 31.91
CA TYR A 167 -23.66 5.74 32.05
C TYR A 167 -24.29 5.49 33.43
N VAL A 168 -25.25 4.56 33.42
CA VAL A 168 -25.84 3.92 34.59
C VAL A 168 -25.75 2.42 34.38
N HIS A 169 -25.29 1.70 35.40
CA HIS A 169 -25.07 0.26 35.35
C HIS A 169 -26.14 -0.53 36.10
N HIS A 170 -26.35 -1.77 35.69
CA HIS A 170 -27.05 -2.78 36.48
C HIS A 170 -26.19 -4.04 36.63
N LYS A 171 -26.66 -5.01 37.43
CA LYS A 171 -25.92 -6.26 37.73
C LYS A 171 -24.50 -5.99 38.27
N LEU A 172 -24.32 -4.90 39.02
CA LEU A 172 -23.06 -4.58 39.68
C LEU A 172 -22.64 -5.75 40.58
N ALA A 173 -21.39 -6.17 40.44
CA ALA A 173 -20.83 -7.24 41.26
C ALA A 173 -20.51 -6.72 42.67
N LYS A 174 -20.69 -7.57 43.69
CA LYS A 174 -20.57 -7.17 45.11
C LYS A 174 -19.14 -6.93 45.59
N ASP A 175 -18.16 -7.21 44.74
CA ASP A 175 -16.72 -7.27 44.99
C ASP A 175 -15.92 -6.30 44.11
N ILE A 176 -16.58 -5.29 43.52
CA ILE A 176 -15.90 -4.15 42.90
C ILE A 176 -15.34 -3.22 43.98
N HIS A 177 -14.11 -2.73 43.79
CA HIS A 177 -13.53 -1.63 44.55
C HIS A 177 -13.62 -0.36 43.71
N VAL A 178 -14.54 0.52 44.06
CA VAL A 178 -14.83 1.74 43.30
C VAL A 178 -13.74 2.79 43.58
N LEU A 179 -13.28 3.46 42.53
CA LEU A 179 -12.23 4.48 42.59
C LEU A 179 -12.78 5.89 42.32
N THR A 180 -13.80 6.01 41.45
CA THR A 180 -14.54 7.25 41.22
C THR A 180 -16.05 7.01 41.12
N GLU A 181 -16.83 7.97 41.58
CA GLU A 181 -18.29 7.99 41.48
C GLU A 181 -18.80 9.24 40.76
N ARG A 182 -19.85 9.10 39.96
CA ARG A 182 -20.64 10.22 39.42
C ARG A 182 -21.85 10.42 40.35
N VAL A 183 -21.95 11.58 40.98
CA VAL A 183 -22.97 11.88 41.98
C VAL A 183 -24.08 12.76 41.37
N GLU A 184 -25.32 12.30 41.42
CA GLU A 184 -26.52 13.01 40.95
C GLU A 184 -27.59 13.03 42.05
N GLY A 185 -27.61 14.10 42.87
CA GLY A 185 -28.45 14.15 44.06
C GLY A 185 -28.04 13.05 45.04
N ASP A 186 -28.98 12.18 45.41
CA ASP A 186 -28.73 11.02 46.28
C ASP A 186 -28.21 9.79 45.50
N HIS A 187 -28.12 9.84 44.16
CA HIS A 187 -27.61 8.71 43.36
C HIS A 187 -26.08 8.77 43.24
N HIS A 188 -25.41 7.71 43.68
CA HIS A 188 -23.97 7.50 43.56
C HIS A 188 -23.70 6.39 42.54
N GLU A 189 -23.31 6.77 41.32
CA GLU A 189 -23.00 5.83 40.25
C GLU A 189 -21.50 5.49 40.25
N PRO A 190 -21.11 4.21 40.45
CA PRO A 190 -19.74 3.77 40.21
C PRO A 190 -19.34 4.07 38.76
N TYR A 191 -18.24 4.80 38.57
CA TYR A 191 -17.84 5.30 37.24
C TYR A 191 -16.41 4.87 36.84
N THR A 192 -15.59 4.48 37.80
CA THR A 192 -14.32 3.76 37.58
C THR A 192 -14.09 2.83 38.77
N TRP A 193 -13.75 1.58 38.51
CA TRP A 193 -13.54 0.57 39.56
C TRP A 193 -12.50 -0.48 39.15
N VAL A 194 -12.07 -1.25 40.14
CA VAL A 194 -11.22 -2.43 39.95
C VAL A 194 -11.81 -3.66 40.63
N LYS A 195 -11.42 -4.85 40.15
CA LYS A 195 -11.83 -6.15 40.69
C LYS A 195 -10.76 -7.21 40.44
N ASN A 196 -10.72 -8.25 41.27
CA ASN A 196 -9.92 -9.44 40.99
C ASN A 196 -10.81 -10.53 40.35
N TYR A 197 -10.29 -11.25 39.34
CA TYR A 197 -11.00 -12.39 38.74
C TYR A 197 -10.03 -13.56 38.53
N GLY A 198 -10.14 -14.58 39.40
CA GLY A 198 -9.10 -15.59 39.55
C GLY A 198 -7.81 -14.95 40.09
N LYS A 199 -6.70 -15.07 39.33
CA LYS A 199 -5.45 -14.37 39.64
C LYS A 199 -5.30 -13.03 38.91
N GLY A 200 -6.12 -12.77 37.89
CA GLY A 200 -6.04 -11.56 37.08
C GLY A 200 -6.72 -10.37 37.75
N LYS A 201 -6.33 -9.19 37.30
CA LYS A 201 -6.84 -7.90 37.77
C LYS A 201 -7.65 -7.26 36.65
N VAL A 202 -8.82 -6.73 36.99
CA VAL A 202 -9.74 -6.03 36.10
C VAL A 202 -9.76 -4.56 36.47
N PHE A 203 -9.61 -3.69 35.47
CA PHE A 203 -9.79 -2.24 35.61
C PHE A 203 -10.85 -1.78 34.60
N TYR A 204 -11.96 -1.23 35.10
CA TYR A 204 -13.02 -0.64 34.28
C TYR A 204 -13.14 0.86 34.53
N THR A 205 -13.38 1.60 33.45
CA THR A 205 -13.80 3.01 33.47
C THR A 205 -14.96 3.21 32.51
N ALA A 206 -16.00 3.91 32.95
CA ALA A 206 -17.12 4.30 32.12
C ALA A 206 -16.82 5.52 31.22
N TYR A 207 -15.78 6.30 31.51
CA TYR A 207 -15.28 7.33 30.60
C TYR A 207 -14.79 6.73 29.28
N GLY A 208 -15.04 7.41 28.17
CA GLY A 208 -14.41 7.11 26.87
C GLY A 208 -15.32 7.20 25.64
N HIS A 209 -16.44 7.92 25.66
CA HIS A 209 -17.33 7.99 24.49
C HIS A 209 -16.62 8.52 23.23
N ASP A 210 -15.99 9.69 23.33
CA ASP A 210 -15.37 10.33 22.17
C ASP A 210 -14.05 11.06 22.45
N GLU A 211 -13.50 11.67 21.40
CA GLU A 211 -12.25 12.40 21.38
C GLU A 211 -12.05 13.41 22.52
N ARG A 212 -13.12 13.93 23.15
CA ARG A 212 -13.02 14.84 24.30
C ARG A 212 -12.41 14.13 25.51
N SER A 213 -12.82 12.90 25.78
CA SER A 213 -12.23 12.05 26.83
C SER A 213 -10.87 11.54 26.39
N TRP A 214 -10.75 11.01 25.16
CA TRP A 214 -9.47 10.48 24.67
C TRP A 214 -8.37 11.53 24.44
N LYS A 215 -8.68 12.83 24.42
CA LYS A 215 -7.68 13.92 24.41
C LYS A 215 -7.44 14.53 25.80
N ASN A 216 -8.16 14.10 26.83
CA ASN A 216 -7.98 14.60 28.19
C ASN A 216 -6.73 13.97 28.84
N PRO A 217 -5.71 14.75 29.25
CA PRO A 217 -4.48 14.21 29.85
C PRO A 217 -4.69 13.42 31.13
N GLU A 218 -5.70 13.77 31.94
CA GLU A 218 -6.01 13.07 33.20
C GLU A 218 -6.69 11.71 32.93
N PHE A 219 -7.59 11.63 31.95
CA PHE A 219 -8.15 10.35 31.48
C PHE A 219 -7.06 9.43 30.92
N LEU A 220 -6.20 9.95 30.02
CA LEU A 220 -5.09 9.17 29.44
C LEU A 220 -4.11 8.67 30.51
N LYS A 221 -3.82 9.50 31.52
CA LYS A 221 -2.97 9.13 32.67
C LYS A 221 -3.64 8.04 33.52
N MET A 222 -4.92 8.18 33.83
CA MET A 222 -5.71 7.16 34.55
C MET A 222 -5.74 5.84 33.79
N LEU A 223 -6.01 5.86 32.48
CA LEU A 223 -6.05 4.68 31.61
C LEU A 223 -4.69 3.98 31.56
N LYS A 224 -3.59 4.73 31.38
CA LYS A 224 -2.21 4.19 31.42
C LYS A 224 -1.89 3.56 32.77
N ASN A 225 -2.20 4.24 33.87
CA ASN A 225 -1.99 3.70 35.21
C ASN A 225 -2.83 2.44 35.44
N GLY A 226 -4.04 2.38 34.89
CA GLY A 226 -4.93 1.22 34.89
C GLY A 226 -4.35 0.01 34.16
N VAL A 227 -3.84 0.20 32.94
CA VAL A 227 -3.11 -0.84 32.18
C VAL A 227 -1.91 -1.37 32.99
N VAL A 228 -1.05 -0.48 33.48
CA VAL A 228 0.14 -0.85 34.28
C VAL A 228 -0.21 -1.44 35.66
N TRP A 229 -1.42 -1.21 36.17
CA TRP A 229 -1.91 -1.86 37.39
C TRP A 229 -2.49 -3.25 37.11
N ALA A 230 -3.21 -3.42 36.00
CA ALA A 230 -3.95 -4.63 35.65
C ALA A 230 -3.06 -5.81 35.21
N VAL A 231 -1.93 -5.54 34.56
CA VAL A 231 -0.97 -6.60 34.17
C VAL A 231 -0.38 -7.34 35.39
N ASP A 232 0.14 -8.54 35.13
CA ASP A 232 0.77 -9.35 36.17
C ASP A 232 2.07 -8.73 36.69
N ASP A 233 2.44 -9.08 37.93
CA ASP A 233 3.56 -8.43 38.62
C ASP A 233 4.93 -8.81 38.01
N ALA A 234 5.02 -9.88 37.22
CA ALA A 234 6.26 -10.26 36.53
C ALA A 234 6.46 -9.42 35.27
N ALA A 235 5.45 -9.32 34.40
CA ALA A 235 5.45 -8.41 33.25
C ALA A 235 5.76 -6.96 33.69
N LYS A 236 5.09 -6.50 34.75
CA LYS A 236 5.36 -5.19 35.37
C LYS A 236 6.79 -5.05 35.88
N LYS A 237 7.37 -6.09 36.48
CA LYS A 237 8.76 -6.06 36.98
C LYS A 237 9.77 -5.92 35.84
N ASP A 238 9.51 -6.54 34.70
CA ASP A 238 10.40 -6.46 33.54
C ASP A 238 10.22 -5.16 32.75
N TRP A 239 8.99 -4.68 32.60
CA TRP A 239 8.68 -3.34 32.08
C TRP A 239 9.35 -2.19 32.86
N ASN A 240 9.45 -2.33 34.19
CA ASN A 240 10.18 -1.35 35.03
C ASN A 240 11.69 -1.33 34.74
N LYS A 241 12.28 -2.45 34.29
CA LYS A 241 13.71 -2.52 33.90
C LYS A 241 13.97 -2.05 32.47
N LEU A 242 12.93 -2.02 31.62
CA LEU A 242 13.06 -1.64 30.22
C LEU A 242 13.68 -0.24 30.11
N PRO A 243 14.84 -0.09 29.44
CA PRO A 243 15.39 1.22 29.12
C PRO A 243 14.40 2.01 28.27
N LYS A 244 14.16 3.26 28.65
CA LYS A 244 13.26 4.18 27.95
C LYS A 244 14.13 5.30 27.40
N PRO A 245 14.54 5.25 26.11
CA PRO A 245 15.38 6.28 25.52
C PRO A 245 14.73 7.66 25.70
N ALA A 246 15.55 8.63 26.08
CA ALA A 246 15.16 10.04 26.17
C ALA A 246 16.05 10.82 25.21
N PRO A 247 15.67 10.90 23.91
CA PRO A 247 16.48 11.57 22.91
C PRO A 247 16.74 13.03 23.27
N GLU A 248 17.96 13.52 23.01
CA GLU A 248 18.27 14.93 23.17
C GLU A 248 17.65 15.75 22.01
N TYR A 249 17.23 16.97 22.33
CA TYR A 249 16.62 17.89 21.37
C TYR A 249 17.34 19.24 21.39
N SER A 250 17.47 19.84 20.20
CA SER A 250 18.12 21.13 19.98
C SER A 250 17.31 22.00 19.02
N ASP A 251 17.47 23.33 19.12
CA ASP A 251 16.80 24.24 18.22
C ASP A 251 17.47 24.25 16.84
N ALA A 252 16.67 24.20 15.78
CA ALA A 252 17.15 24.16 14.41
C ALA A 252 16.19 24.86 13.44
N LYS A 253 16.71 25.39 12.33
CA LYS A 253 15.88 25.98 11.27
C LYS A 253 15.19 24.86 10.48
N LEU A 254 14.02 24.45 10.94
CA LEU A 254 13.23 23.36 10.36
C LEU A 254 11.95 23.88 9.66
N PRO A 255 11.55 23.29 8.53
CA PRO A 255 10.24 23.54 7.93
C PRO A 255 9.08 23.18 8.87
N ASN A 256 8.10 24.08 8.99
CA ASN A 256 6.88 23.85 9.76
C ASN A 256 5.64 23.93 8.83
N TYR A 257 5.52 22.97 7.91
CA TYR A 257 4.43 22.92 6.93
C TYR A 257 3.04 22.91 7.58
N GLU A 258 2.91 22.21 8.72
CA GLU A 258 1.69 22.10 9.52
C GLU A 258 1.37 23.33 10.37
N LYS A 259 2.28 24.31 10.46
CA LYS A 259 2.16 25.51 11.30
C LYS A 259 1.90 25.20 12.79
N ARG A 260 2.52 24.13 13.29
CA ARG A 260 2.45 23.72 14.70
C ARG A 260 2.97 24.83 15.61
N GLU A 261 2.29 25.04 16.73
CA GLU A 261 2.79 25.90 17.81
C GLU A 261 4.12 25.34 18.35
N GLY A 262 5.09 26.21 18.65
CA GLY A 262 6.47 25.81 19.00
C GLY A 262 7.33 25.28 17.84
N GLY A 263 6.71 24.76 16.76
CA GLY A 263 7.43 24.22 15.61
C GLY A 263 8.00 22.82 15.85
N PHE A 264 9.20 22.57 15.33
CA PHE A 264 9.94 21.31 15.51
C PHE A 264 11.32 21.59 16.10
N GLN A 265 11.78 20.71 16.98
CA GLN A 265 13.17 20.66 17.42
C GLN A 265 13.92 19.54 16.67
N LEU A 266 15.23 19.66 16.54
CA LEU A 266 16.10 18.64 15.99
C LEU A 266 16.42 17.62 17.08
N GLN A 267 15.92 16.40 16.91
CA GLN A 267 16.34 15.25 17.70
C GLN A 267 17.79 14.88 17.32
N ALA A 268 18.65 14.64 18.30
CA ALA A 268 19.97 14.03 18.06
C ALA A 268 19.82 12.62 17.46
N PRO A 269 20.72 12.18 16.56
CA PRO A 269 20.69 10.81 16.06
C PRO A 269 20.98 9.84 17.21
N LEU A 270 20.25 8.72 17.23
CA LEU A 270 20.39 7.65 18.23
C LEU A 270 21.31 6.54 17.71
N THR A 271 21.84 5.69 18.59
CA THR A 271 22.43 4.41 18.16
C THR A 271 21.36 3.47 17.58
N ALA A 272 21.78 2.43 16.86
CA ALA A 272 20.85 1.43 16.32
C ALA A 272 20.07 0.71 17.44
N GLU A 273 20.73 0.40 18.56
CA GLU A 273 20.13 -0.21 19.75
C GLU A 273 19.06 0.70 20.40
N GLU A 274 19.33 2.00 20.52
CA GLU A 274 18.37 2.98 21.06
C GLU A 274 17.18 3.23 20.12
N SER A 275 17.44 3.26 18.81
CA SER A 275 16.40 3.37 17.77
C SER A 275 15.45 2.17 17.78
N LEU A 276 15.99 0.96 17.95
CA LEU A 276 15.20 -0.26 18.11
C LEU A 276 14.36 -0.26 19.38
N LEU A 277 14.86 0.34 20.48
CA LEU A 277 14.04 0.55 21.69
C LEU A 277 12.86 1.50 21.46
N LEU A 278 12.92 2.38 20.44
CA LEU A 278 11.83 3.25 19.99
C LEU A 278 11.04 2.69 18.80
N THR A 279 11.15 1.39 18.47
CA THR A 279 10.44 0.78 17.34
C THR A 279 9.48 -0.33 17.78
N GLN A 280 8.23 -0.29 17.32
CA GLN A 280 7.21 -1.32 17.48
C GLN A 280 7.19 -2.28 16.29
N ILE A 281 7.02 -3.57 16.57
CA ILE A 281 6.73 -4.66 15.61
C ILE A 281 5.62 -5.56 16.20
N PRO A 282 4.91 -6.38 15.41
CA PRO A 282 3.94 -7.31 15.96
C PRO A 282 4.61 -8.36 16.86
N VAL A 283 3.96 -8.69 17.98
CA VAL A 283 4.49 -9.54 19.08
C VAL A 283 5.01 -10.92 18.64
N ASP A 284 4.47 -11.46 17.55
CA ASP A 284 4.89 -12.73 16.92
C ASP A 284 6.32 -12.70 16.32
N PHE A 285 6.94 -11.52 16.22
CA PHE A 285 8.20 -11.27 15.52
C PHE A 285 9.33 -10.80 16.45
N LYS A 286 10.55 -10.88 15.94
CA LYS A 286 11.75 -10.19 16.44
C LYS A 286 12.32 -9.32 15.32
N ILE A 287 12.92 -8.19 15.68
CA ILE A 287 13.70 -7.33 14.79
C ILE A 287 15.18 -7.47 15.16
N GLU A 288 16.02 -7.67 14.15
CA GLU A 288 17.46 -7.88 14.28
C GLU A 288 18.20 -6.85 13.43
N LEU A 289 19.20 -6.18 13.99
CA LEU A 289 20.11 -5.34 13.21
C LEU A 289 21.06 -6.25 12.43
N PHE A 290 21.12 -6.07 11.11
CA PHE A 290 22.08 -6.78 10.25
C PHE A 290 23.32 -5.94 9.96
N ALA A 291 23.13 -4.66 9.63
CA ALA A 291 24.22 -3.72 9.36
C ALA A 291 23.78 -2.28 9.69
N SER A 292 24.74 -1.44 10.08
CA SER A 292 24.55 -0.01 10.35
C SER A 292 25.80 0.79 9.92
N GLU A 293 25.72 2.11 10.05
CA GLU A 293 26.91 2.95 10.16
C GLU A 293 27.89 2.45 11.25
N PRO A 294 29.22 2.66 11.07
CA PRO A 294 29.87 3.31 9.92
C PRO A 294 30.12 2.38 8.72
N ASP A 295 29.89 1.08 8.84
CA ASP A 295 30.22 0.09 7.81
C ASP A 295 29.36 0.22 6.56
N ILE A 296 28.10 0.64 6.73
CA ILE A 296 27.21 1.08 5.65
C ILE A 296 26.76 2.53 5.84
N THR A 297 26.25 3.15 4.79
CA THR A 297 25.63 4.48 4.87
C THR A 297 24.53 4.67 3.83
N LYS A 298 23.43 5.29 4.27
CA LYS A 298 22.36 5.84 3.44
C LYS A 298 21.88 4.89 2.32
N PRO A 299 21.49 3.64 2.66
CA PRO A 299 21.06 2.65 1.68
C PRO A 299 19.70 3.05 1.09
N ILE A 300 19.55 2.92 -0.23
CA ILE A 300 18.32 3.27 -0.95
C ILE A 300 17.68 2.08 -1.68
N ALA A 301 18.47 1.07 -2.04
CA ALA A 301 17.95 -0.15 -2.66
C ALA A 301 18.77 -1.39 -2.26
N MET A 302 18.13 -2.56 -2.24
CA MET A 302 18.76 -3.86 -1.96
C MET A 302 18.29 -4.99 -2.90
N ALA A 303 19.15 -5.99 -3.04
CA ALA A 303 18.89 -7.27 -3.72
C ALA A 303 19.75 -8.39 -3.12
N TRP A 304 19.55 -9.64 -3.57
CA TRP A 304 20.39 -10.79 -3.18
C TRP A 304 20.88 -11.57 -4.40
N ASP A 305 22.09 -12.11 -4.31
CA ASP A 305 22.67 -13.00 -5.33
C ASP A 305 22.29 -14.48 -5.12
N GLU A 306 22.68 -15.36 -6.05
CA GLU A 306 22.41 -16.80 -5.93
C GLU A 306 23.12 -17.49 -4.75
N ARG A 307 24.01 -16.80 -4.03
CA ARG A 307 24.67 -17.27 -2.80
C ARG A 307 23.96 -16.79 -1.53
N GLY A 308 22.84 -16.07 -1.68
CA GLY A 308 22.04 -15.54 -0.57
C GLY A 308 22.65 -14.30 0.10
N ARG A 309 23.67 -13.67 -0.48
CA ARG A 309 24.35 -12.50 0.10
C ARG A 309 23.55 -11.23 -0.16
N LEU A 310 23.55 -10.30 0.79
CA LEU A 310 22.88 -9.01 0.64
C LEU A 310 23.74 -8.07 -0.21
N TRP A 311 23.12 -7.42 -1.19
CA TRP A 311 23.73 -6.36 -1.99
C TRP A 311 22.94 -5.07 -1.76
N ILE A 312 23.62 -3.97 -1.41
CA ILE A 312 23.00 -2.66 -1.17
C ILE A 312 23.53 -1.58 -2.13
N VAL A 313 22.67 -0.63 -2.44
CA VAL A 313 22.95 0.63 -3.13
C VAL A 313 23.04 1.74 -2.08
N GLU A 314 24.21 2.34 -1.92
CA GLU A 314 24.42 3.50 -1.02
C GLU A 314 24.38 4.80 -1.82
N THR A 315 23.62 5.81 -1.35
CA THR A 315 23.58 7.13 -2.00
C THR A 315 23.93 8.30 -1.07
N VAL A 316 25.19 8.71 -1.11
CA VAL A 316 25.76 9.87 -0.42
C VAL A 316 25.46 11.16 -1.20
N ASP A 317 25.48 11.10 -2.53
CA ASP A 317 25.29 12.25 -3.44
C ASP A 317 23.83 12.75 -3.49
N TYR A 318 22.83 11.91 -3.22
CA TYR A 318 21.40 12.28 -3.25
C TYR A 318 21.03 13.35 -2.20
N PRO A 319 20.16 14.34 -2.52
CA PRO A 319 19.49 14.55 -3.82
C PRO A 319 20.21 15.55 -4.74
N ASN A 320 20.92 16.53 -4.18
CA ASN A 320 21.31 17.73 -4.93
C ASN A 320 22.65 17.63 -5.66
N THR A 321 23.42 16.56 -5.47
CA THR A 321 24.75 16.42 -6.09
C THR A 321 24.64 15.83 -7.50
N VAL A 322 23.73 16.34 -8.33
CA VAL A 322 23.61 15.97 -9.76
C VAL A 322 24.86 16.45 -10.49
N ARG A 323 25.66 15.51 -11.02
CA ARG A 323 26.93 15.81 -11.69
C ARG A 323 26.73 15.86 -13.20
N ASP A 324 27.02 17.01 -13.80
CA ASP A 324 26.93 17.25 -15.25
C ASP A 324 28.08 16.53 -16.02
N VAL A 325 28.02 15.20 -16.04
CA VAL A 325 28.80 14.27 -16.88
C VAL A 325 30.29 14.64 -17.07
N LYS A 326 31.08 14.54 -16.00
CA LYS A 326 32.57 14.41 -16.07
C LYS A 326 33.28 14.12 -14.73
N GLY A 327 32.62 14.35 -13.59
CA GLY A 327 33.14 13.96 -12.28
C GLY A 327 32.56 12.62 -11.84
N GLU A 328 33.41 11.71 -11.36
CA GLU A 328 32.98 10.47 -10.70
C GLU A 328 32.15 10.80 -9.46
N GLY A 329 31.04 10.10 -9.23
CA GLY A 329 30.22 10.29 -8.03
C GLY A 329 30.74 9.51 -6.82
N GLN A 330 30.10 9.67 -5.67
CA GLN A 330 30.53 9.01 -4.42
C GLN A 330 29.72 7.75 -4.07
N ASP A 331 28.67 7.48 -4.84
CA ASP A 331 27.72 6.41 -4.57
C ASP A 331 28.28 5.07 -5.06
N ARG A 332 27.86 3.98 -4.41
CA ARG A 332 28.51 2.67 -4.55
C ARG A 332 27.57 1.51 -4.23
N ILE A 333 27.94 0.35 -4.75
CA ILE A 333 27.30 -0.94 -4.52
C ILE A 333 28.20 -1.74 -3.57
N LYS A 334 27.63 -2.20 -2.46
CA LYS A 334 28.32 -3.07 -1.49
C LYS A 334 27.64 -4.42 -1.39
N ILE A 335 28.46 -5.46 -1.21
CA ILE A 335 28.04 -6.77 -0.75
C ILE A 335 28.27 -6.81 0.77
N CYS A 336 27.23 -7.17 1.53
CA CYS A 336 27.27 -7.32 2.98
C CYS A 336 27.13 -8.81 3.32
N GLU A 337 28.12 -9.37 4.01
CA GLU A 337 28.24 -10.79 4.31
C GLU A 337 28.32 -11.03 5.83
N ASP A 338 27.49 -11.96 6.30
CA ASP A 338 27.57 -12.64 7.59
C ASP A 338 28.44 -13.89 7.36
N THR A 339 29.66 -13.91 7.90
CA THR A 339 30.68 -14.95 7.65
C THR A 339 30.89 -15.88 8.83
N ASP A 340 30.47 -15.50 10.04
CA ASP A 340 30.51 -16.37 11.24
C ASP A 340 29.15 -16.99 11.62
N GLY A 341 28.04 -16.46 11.10
CA GLY A 341 26.68 -16.96 11.29
C GLY A 341 25.93 -16.37 12.49
N ASP A 342 26.40 -15.28 13.11
CA ASP A 342 25.72 -14.64 14.25
C ASP A 342 24.42 -13.91 13.87
N GLY A 343 24.20 -13.66 12.57
CA GLY A 343 23.04 -12.98 12.03
C GLY A 343 23.26 -11.50 11.66
N LYS A 344 24.50 -10.99 11.74
CA LYS A 344 24.95 -9.65 11.35
C LYS A 344 26.00 -9.72 10.23
N ALA A 345 26.19 -8.61 9.50
CA ALA A 345 27.29 -8.52 8.56
C ALA A 345 28.60 -8.12 9.27
N ASP A 346 29.64 -8.93 9.07
CA ASP A 346 31.02 -8.66 9.50
C ASP A 346 31.96 -8.29 8.34
N LYS A 347 31.56 -8.61 7.09
CA LYS A 347 32.35 -8.37 5.89
C LYS A 347 31.61 -7.52 4.87
N PHE A 348 32.27 -6.45 4.43
CA PHE A 348 31.74 -5.47 3.48
C PHE A 348 32.65 -5.34 2.26
N THR A 349 32.16 -5.70 1.08
CA THR A 349 32.93 -5.66 -0.18
C THR A 349 32.33 -4.62 -1.11
N VAL A 350 33.11 -3.61 -1.54
CA VAL A 350 32.67 -2.66 -2.58
C VAL A 350 32.79 -3.36 -3.94
N PHE A 351 31.64 -3.75 -4.51
CA PHE A 351 31.57 -4.39 -5.82
C PHE A 351 31.84 -3.40 -6.95
N ALA A 352 31.31 -2.18 -6.82
CA ALA A 352 31.52 -1.08 -7.76
C ALA A 352 31.17 0.27 -7.12
N ASP A 353 31.86 1.32 -7.54
CA ASP A 353 31.73 2.69 -7.02
C ASP A 353 31.46 3.70 -8.16
N LYS A 354 31.70 4.99 -7.88
CA LYS A 354 31.68 6.09 -8.86
C LYS A 354 30.30 6.37 -9.48
N PHE A 355 29.23 5.96 -8.80
CA PHE A 355 27.85 6.25 -9.19
C PHE A 355 27.41 7.64 -8.72
N ASN A 356 26.42 8.20 -9.40
CA ASN A 356 25.78 9.47 -9.06
C ASN A 356 24.27 9.25 -8.96
N ILE A 357 23.76 9.11 -7.73
CA ILE A 357 22.34 8.87 -7.44
C ILE A 357 21.80 7.61 -8.17
N PRO A 358 22.38 6.42 -7.90
CA PRO A 358 21.75 5.17 -8.25
C PRO A 358 20.54 4.93 -7.32
N THR A 359 19.43 4.48 -7.89
CA THR A 359 18.11 4.37 -7.22
C THR A 359 17.60 2.94 -7.13
N SER A 360 18.20 1.99 -7.86
CA SER A 360 17.78 0.58 -7.84
C SER A 360 18.85 -0.36 -8.40
N ILE A 361 18.75 -1.64 -8.04
CA ILE A 361 19.61 -2.74 -8.47
C ILE A 361 18.75 -3.98 -8.76
N THR A 362 19.08 -4.73 -9.82
CA THR A 362 18.48 -6.05 -10.07
C THR A 362 19.46 -6.98 -10.80
N PHE A 363 19.40 -8.28 -10.56
CA PHE A 363 20.30 -9.27 -11.17
C PHE A 363 19.82 -9.75 -12.54
N ALA A 364 20.72 -9.81 -13.52
CA ALA A 364 20.44 -10.26 -14.88
C ALA A 364 21.73 -10.59 -15.65
N ASN A 365 21.67 -11.56 -16.59
CA ASN A 365 22.76 -11.94 -17.51
C ASN A 365 24.10 -12.28 -16.81
N GLY A 366 24.03 -12.87 -15.62
CA GLY A 366 25.19 -13.13 -14.76
C GLY A 366 25.88 -11.88 -14.20
N GLY A 367 25.18 -10.75 -14.12
CA GLY A 367 25.63 -9.48 -13.54
C GLY A 367 24.45 -8.72 -12.90
N VAL A 368 24.57 -7.39 -12.79
CA VAL A 368 23.53 -6.51 -12.23
C VAL A 368 23.24 -5.32 -13.14
N ILE A 369 21.97 -4.90 -13.18
CA ILE A 369 21.52 -3.67 -13.82
C ILE A 369 21.23 -2.66 -12.72
N ILE A 370 21.89 -1.51 -12.79
CA ILE A 370 21.73 -0.38 -11.87
C ILE A 370 20.85 0.68 -12.54
N ALA A 371 19.77 1.07 -11.87
CA ALA A 371 19.02 2.26 -12.22
C ALA A 371 19.78 3.50 -11.75
N GLN A 372 20.18 4.35 -12.69
CA GLN A 372 20.73 5.68 -12.45
C GLN A 372 20.20 6.58 -13.57
N ALA A 373 19.86 7.83 -13.29
CA ALA A 373 19.50 8.79 -14.34
C ALA A 373 20.78 9.54 -14.79
N PRO A 374 21.00 9.80 -16.10
CA PRO A 374 20.14 9.48 -17.24
C PRO A 374 20.40 8.10 -17.88
N ASP A 375 21.35 7.33 -17.34
CA ASP A 375 21.88 6.09 -17.91
C ASP A 375 21.73 4.90 -16.95
N PHE A 376 20.98 3.87 -17.35
CA PHE A 376 21.06 2.56 -16.71
C PHE A 376 22.41 1.91 -17.03
N ILE A 377 23.05 1.34 -16.02
CA ILE A 377 24.40 0.77 -16.11
C ILE A 377 24.30 -0.74 -15.87
N PHE A 378 24.83 -1.53 -16.81
CA PHE A 378 25.08 -2.95 -16.58
C PHE A 378 26.49 -3.14 -16.02
N LEU A 379 26.60 -3.94 -14.95
CA LEU A 379 27.87 -4.35 -14.36
C LEU A 379 27.97 -5.86 -14.30
N LYS A 380 29.19 -6.39 -14.41
CA LYS A 380 29.48 -7.81 -14.23
C LYS A 380 30.90 -8.03 -13.71
N ASP A 381 31.04 -9.06 -12.90
CA ASP A 381 32.31 -9.71 -12.56
C ASP A 381 32.47 -10.94 -13.49
N THR A 382 33.58 -11.03 -14.21
CA THR A 382 33.89 -12.16 -15.10
C THR A 382 34.95 -13.12 -14.54
N ASN A 383 35.60 -12.76 -13.42
CA ASN A 383 36.77 -13.47 -12.88
C ASN A 383 36.52 -14.10 -11.49
N GLY A 384 35.54 -13.60 -10.73
CA GLY A 384 35.11 -14.14 -9.43
C GLY A 384 35.73 -13.47 -8.21
N ASP A 385 36.31 -12.28 -8.33
CA ASP A 385 36.88 -11.50 -7.22
C ASP A 385 35.87 -10.59 -6.49
N ASP A 386 34.57 -10.72 -6.81
CA ASP A 386 33.47 -9.91 -6.28
C ASP A 386 33.62 -8.41 -6.62
N LYS A 387 34.19 -8.09 -7.79
CA LYS A 387 34.25 -6.72 -8.34
C LYS A 387 33.83 -6.65 -9.80
N ALA A 388 33.20 -5.53 -10.19
CA ALA A 388 32.82 -5.32 -11.57
C ALA A 388 34.02 -5.00 -12.48
N ASP A 389 34.36 -5.93 -13.38
CA ASP A 389 35.34 -5.74 -14.45
C ASP A 389 34.68 -5.28 -15.78
N VAL A 390 33.38 -5.51 -15.93
CA VAL A 390 32.53 -4.96 -17.01
C VAL A 390 31.68 -3.81 -16.48
N ARG A 391 31.65 -2.69 -17.21
CA ARG A 391 30.72 -1.57 -17.01
C ARG A 391 30.22 -1.02 -18.35
N GLU A 392 28.92 -1.17 -18.62
CA GLU A 392 28.30 -0.77 -19.89
C GLU A 392 27.07 0.12 -19.67
N LYS A 393 26.83 1.09 -20.55
CA LYS A 393 25.55 1.82 -20.59
C LYS A 393 24.51 0.99 -21.32
N LEU A 394 23.42 0.65 -20.64
CA LEU A 394 22.39 -0.27 -21.13
C LEU A 394 21.19 0.46 -21.75
N ILE A 395 20.69 1.51 -21.08
CA ILE A 395 19.56 2.35 -21.54
C ILE A 395 19.86 3.81 -21.17
N THR A 396 19.83 4.71 -22.15
CA THR A 396 19.94 6.16 -21.96
C THR A 396 18.61 6.85 -22.29
N GLY A 397 18.26 7.88 -21.52
CA GLY A 397 17.06 8.71 -21.76
C GLY A 397 16.18 8.94 -20.52
N TRP A 398 16.63 8.52 -19.34
CA TRP A 398 15.92 8.76 -18.09
C TRP A 398 16.04 10.23 -17.67
N GLY A 399 14.93 10.83 -17.24
CA GLY A 399 14.93 12.23 -16.83
C GLY A 399 15.71 12.48 -15.54
N THR A 400 16.49 13.56 -15.52
CA THR A 400 17.26 14.05 -14.37
C THR A 400 16.71 15.35 -13.78
N PHE A 401 15.55 15.81 -14.24
CA PHE A 401 14.93 17.08 -13.83
C PHE A 401 14.67 17.14 -12.33
N ASP A 402 14.08 16.07 -11.78
CA ASP A 402 13.89 15.88 -10.36
C ASP A 402 14.41 14.50 -9.94
N THR A 403 15.29 14.47 -8.94
CA THR A 403 16.00 13.28 -8.50
C THR A 403 15.17 12.35 -7.61
N HIS A 404 14.06 12.80 -7.01
CA HIS A 404 13.09 11.87 -6.38
C HIS A 404 12.04 11.36 -7.35
N ALA A 405 11.94 11.93 -8.56
CA ALA A 405 10.97 11.52 -9.57
C ALA A 405 11.59 10.68 -10.72
N GLY A 406 12.81 10.18 -10.51
CA GLY A 406 13.54 9.34 -11.47
C GLY A 406 13.01 7.91 -11.59
N PRO A 407 13.71 7.05 -12.35
CA PRO A 407 13.44 5.61 -12.39
C PRO A 407 13.81 4.95 -11.06
N SER A 408 13.08 3.90 -10.67
CA SER A 408 13.26 3.18 -9.41
C SER A 408 12.79 1.71 -9.51
N SER A 409 13.02 0.97 -8.42
CA SER A 409 12.34 -0.29 -8.12
C SER A 409 12.42 -1.37 -9.21
N LEU A 410 13.62 -1.56 -9.78
CA LEU A 410 13.90 -2.59 -10.78
C LEU A 410 13.73 -4.01 -10.21
N LYS A 411 13.02 -4.88 -10.94
CA LYS A 411 12.80 -6.28 -10.56
C LYS A 411 12.84 -7.21 -11.77
N TYR A 412 13.38 -8.42 -11.59
CA TYR A 412 13.25 -9.49 -12.58
C TYR A 412 11.87 -10.14 -12.43
N GLY A 413 11.02 -10.04 -13.45
CA GLY A 413 9.65 -10.55 -13.46
C GLY A 413 9.54 -12.02 -13.87
N LEU A 414 8.38 -12.64 -13.58
CA LEU A 414 8.11 -14.03 -13.98
C LEU A 414 8.12 -14.20 -15.51
N ASP A 415 7.82 -13.14 -16.27
CA ASP A 415 7.84 -13.13 -17.73
C ASP A 415 9.25 -13.02 -18.36
N ASN A 416 10.30 -13.19 -17.56
CA ASN A 416 11.71 -13.05 -17.94
C ASN A 416 12.08 -11.65 -18.47
N LYS A 417 11.31 -10.62 -18.10
CA LYS A 417 11.64 -9.21 -18.35
C LYS A 417 12.10 -8.52 -17.07
N ILE A 418 12.81 -7.42 -17.23
CA ILE A 418 13.10 -6.46 -16.16
C ILE A 418 11.96 -5.45 -16.14
N TRP A 419 11.33 -5.30 -14.98
CA TRP A 419 10.28 -4.34 -14.69
C TRP A 419 10.84 -3.20 -13.85
N GLY A 420 10.18 -2.05 -13.88
CA GLY A 420 10.49 -0.93 -13.00
C GLY A 420 9.43 0.17 -13.06
N THR A 421 9.63 1.18 -12.23
CA THR A 421 8.76 2.34 -12.12
C THR A 421 9.53 3.63 -12.37
N VAL A 422 8.84 4.68 -12.79
CA VAL A 422 9.44 6.01 -12.95
C VAL A 422 8.45 7.06 -12.44
N GLY A 423 8.97 8.11 -11.80
CA GLY A 423 8.20 9.30 -11.49
C GLY A 423 8.05 10.25 -12.68
N TYR A 424 7.64 11.49 -12.40
CA TYR A 424 7.35 12.49 -13.43
C TYR A 424 8.60 13.06 -14.14
N SER A 425 9.83 12.73 -13.72
CA SER A 425 11.01 12.97 -14.56
C SER A 425 10.97 12.11 -15.83
N GLY A 426 10.30 10.95 -15.79
CA GLY A 426 9.91 10.16 -16.95
C GLY A 426 11.07 9.60 -17.79
N PHE A 427 10.73 9.20 -19.01
CA PHE A 427 11.66 8.70 -20.01
C PHE A 427 11.48 9.43 -21.34
N ASN A 428 12.59 9.78 -22.00
CA ASN A 428 12.63 10.29 -23.36
C ASN A 428 13.96 9.88 -24.02
N GLY A 429 13.95 8.77 -24.76
CA GLY A 429 15.16 8.19 -25.35
C GLY A 429 14.88 7.36 -26.60
N LYS A 430 15.95 7.01 -27.32
CA LYS A 430 15.90 6.18 -28.53
C LYS A 430 16.36 4.77 -28.19
N LEU A 431 15.53 3.75 -28.45
CA LEU A 431 15.91 2.35 -28.35
C LEU A 431 15.95 1.73 -29.75
N GLY A 432 17.15 1.43 -30.24
CA GLY A 432 17.37 1.07 -31.63
C GLY A 432 16.97 2.24 -32.55
N ASP A 433 15.95 2.03 -33.37
CA ASP A 433 15.37 3.07 -34.24
C ASP A 433 14.08 3.71 -33.71
N GLN A 434 13.52 3.20 -32.62
CA GLN A 434 12.29 3.72 -32.04
C GLN A 434 12.58 4.83 -31.02
N GLN A 435 12.03 6.03 -31.24
CA GLN A 435 11.92 7.03 -30.18
C GLN A 435 10.78 6.63 -29.23
N ILE A 436 11.06 6.59 -27.93
CA ILE A 436 10.08 6.26 -26.89
C ILE A 436 10.06 7.40 -25.87
N LYS A 437 8.86 7.83 -25.49
CA LYS A 437 8.63 8.86 -24.48
C LYS A 437 7.40 8.53 -23.63
N PHE A 438 7.54 8.59 -22.32
CA PHE A 438 6.45 8.44 -21.35
C PHE A 438 6.74 9.20 -20.05
N GLY A 439 5.69 9.53 -19.29
CA GLY A 439 5.78 10.18 -17.98
C GLY A 439 5.89 9.17 -16.84
N GLN A 440 5.32 9.49 -15.69
CA GLN A 440 5.27 8.58 -14.54
C GLN A 440 4.47 7.31 -14.85
N GLY A 441 4.89 6.17 -14.32
CA GLY A 441 4.19 4.90 -14.48
C GLY A 441 5.07 3.67 -14.40
N VAL A 442 4.54 2.57 -14.94
CA VAL A 442 5.17 1.24 -14.94
C VAL A 442 5.70 0.90 -16.33
N TYR A 443 6.91 0.36 -16.41
CA TYR A 443 7.50 -0.13 -17.66
C TYR A 443 8.17 -1.49 -17.47
N ARG A 444 8.43 -2.19 -18.57
CA ARG A 444 9.27 -3.39 -18.62
C ARG A 444 10.11 -3.47 -19.88
N PHE A 445 11.25 -4.15 -19.84
CA PHE A 445 12.17 -4.34 -20.97
C PHE A 445 12.87 -5.71 -20.88
N SER A 446 13.41 -6.22 -21.97
CA SER A 446 14.21 -7.46 -21.97
C SER A 446 15.53 -7.25 -21.20
N PRO A 447 16.10 -8.27 -20.53
CA PRO A 447 17.38 -8.16 -19.80
C PRO A 447 18.56 -7.56 -20.58
N SER A 448 18.50 -7.54 -21.91
CA SER A 448 19.46 -6.92 -22.82
C SER A 448 19.26 -5.41 -23.05
N GLY A 449 18.39 -4.73 -22.30
CA GLY A 449 18.08 -3.30 -22.46
C GLY A 449 17.11 -2.97 -23.61
N ARG A 450 16.58 -4.00 -24.30
CA ARG A 450 15.75 -3.86 -25.52
C ARG A 450 14.28 -4.12 -25.27
N ASN A 451 13.44 -3.88 -26.28
CA ASN A 451 12.00 -4.23 -26.27
C ASN A 451 11.23 -3.61 -25.09
N MET A 452 11.51 -2.34 -24.79
CA MET A 452 10.86 -1.61 -23.71
C MET A 452 9.39 -1.33 -24.04
N GLU A 453 8.53 -1.52 -23.05
CA GLU A 453 7.09 -1.36 -23.12
C GLU A 453 6.63 -0.54 -21.93
N PHE A 454 5.84 0.51 -22.19
CA PHE A 454 5.16 1.29 -21.14
C PHE A 454 3.78 0.68 -20.89
N LEU A 455 3.50 0.32 -19.64
CA LEU A 455 2.38 -0.56 -19.28
C LEU A 455 1.20 0.19 -18.68
N GLY A 456 1.41 1.37 -18.11
CA GLY A 456 0.33 2.17 -17.54
C GLY A 456 0.85 3.40 -16.81
N GLY A 457 0.11 4.49 -16.91
CA GLY A 457 0.36 5.70 -16.15
C GLY A 457 -0.11 5.58 -14.71
N THR A 458 0.55 6.27 -13.79
CA THR A 458 0.21 6.32 -12.37
C THR A 458 -0.20 7.74 -11.95
N SER A 459 -0.81 7.86 -10.76
CA SER A 459 -1.30 9.12 -10.19
C SER A 459 -0.18 10.15 -9.95
N ASN A 460 1.00 9.71 -9.54
CA ASN A 460 2.13 10.58 -9.21
C ASN A 460 3.46 9.79 -9.28
N ASN A 461 4.52 10.34 -8.67
CA ASN A 461 5.82 9.73 -8.47
C ASN A 461 5.74 8.31 -7.86
N THR A 462 6.15 7.29 -8.62
CA THR A 462 5.96 5.88 -8.29
C THR A 462 7.24 5.25 -7.77
N TRP A 463 7.21 4.75 -6.53
CA TRP A 463 8.35 4.10 -5.88
C TRP A 463 8.09 2.66 -5.41
N GLY A 464 6.85 2.16 -5.50
CA GLY A 464 6.56 0.75 -5.29
C GLY A 464 6.27 0.01 -6.58
N ILE A 465 6.83 -1.20 -6.71
CA ILE A 465 6.28 -2.26 -7.55
C ILE A 465 6.49 -3.60 -6.84
N GLY A 466 5.50 -4.47 -6.91
CA GLY A 466 5.59 -5.84 -6.42
C GLY A 466 4.73 -6.82 -7.23
N PHE A 467 5.01 -8.11 -7.03
CA PHE A 467 4.41 -9.20 -7.77
C PHE A 467 3.76 -10.20 -6.82
N SER A 468 2.59 -10.70 -7.19
CA SER A 468 2.08 -11.96 -6.63
C SER A 468 2.82 -13.16 -7.21
N GLU A 469 2.76 -14.29 -6.51
CA GLU A 469 3.19 -15.60 -6.99
C GLU A 469 2.36 -16.09 -8.20
N THR A 470 1.29 -15.37 -8.56
CA THR A 470 0.41 -15.61 -9.71
C THR A 470 0.54 -14.54 -10.80
N ASN A 471 1.63 -13.75 -10.80
CA ASN A 471 1.93 -12.72 -11.80
C ASN A 471 0.85 -11.61 -11.89
N ASP A 472 0.37 -11.16 -10.73
CA ASP A 472 -0.40 -9.92 -10.56
C ASP A 472 0.55 -8.81 -10.11
N VAL A 473 0.35 -7.59 -10.60
CA VAL A 473 1.30 -6.48 -10.43
C VAL A 473 0.66 -5.34 -9.65
N PHE A 474 1.33 -4.93 -8.58
CA PHE A 474 0.89 -3.86 -7.69
C PHE A 474 1.95 -2.77 -7.60
N VAL A 475 1.54 -1.53 -7.32
CA VAL A 475 2.42 -0.37 -7.20
C VAL A 475 1.99 0.57 -6.07
N SER A 476 2.90 1.42 -5.60
CA SER A 476 2.62 2.53 -4.68
C SER A 476 3.23 3.83 -5.20
N THR A 477 2.58 4.96 -4.90
CA THR A 477 3.02 6.30 -5.32
C THR A 477 2.98 7.29 -4.16
N ALA A 478 3.82 8.31 -4.26
CA ALA A 478 3.76 9.46 -3.39
C ALA A 478 2.41 10.19 -3.50
N ASN A 479 2.04 10.90 -2.44
CA ASN A 479 0.86 11.74 -2.31
C ASN A 479 -0.46 10.95 -2.46
N ASN A 480 -0.81 10.18 -1.41
CA ASN A 480 -2.12 9.56 -1.23
C ASN A 480 -2.47 8.51 -2.32
N THR A 481 -1.58 7.54 -2.58
CA THR A 481 -1.89 6.28 -3.28
C THR A 481 -0.93 5.19 -2.79
N HIS A 482 -1.18 4.64 -1.60
CA HIS A 482 -0.28 3.64 -1.02
C HIS A 482 -0.41 2.25 -1.67
N SER A 483 -1.51 1.97 -2.38
CA SER A 483 -1.75 0.71 -3.06
C SER A 483 -2.53 0.89 -4.37
N ALA A 484 -1.98 0.40 -5.47
CA ALA A 484 -2.61 0.40 -6.78
C ALA A 484 -2.35 -0.91 -7.54
N TYR A 485 -3.27 -1.31 -8.41
CA TYR A 485 -3.23 -2.55 -9.20
C TYR A 485 -3.14 -2.25 -10.69
N LEU A 486 -2.18 -2.87 -11.40
CA LEU A 486 -2.08 -2.84 -12.86
C LEU A 486 -2.98 -3.95 -13.44
N GLY A 487 -4.21 -3.60 -13.79
CA GLY A 487 -5.22 -4.57 -14.25
C GLY A 487 -5.05 -5.00 -15.71
N ILE A 488 -4.81 -4.05 -16.61
CA ILE A 488 -4.58 -4.34 -18.04
C ILE A 488 -3.46 -3.42 -18.57
N PRO A 489 -2.37 -3.98 -19.12
CA PRO A 489 -1.34 -3.19 -19.78
C PRO A 489 -1.89 -2.30 -20.90
N TYR A 490 -1.40 -1.06 -20.98
CA TYR A 490 -1.81 -0.06 -21.96
C TYR A 490 -1.64 -0.53 -23.41
N SER A 491 -0.72 -1.44 -23.70
CA SER A 491 -0.57 -2.06 -25.02
C SER A 491 -1.89 -2.68 -25.52
N TYR A 492 -2.64 -3.40 -24.67
CA TYR A 492 -3.99 -3.88 -25.01
C TYR A 492 -5.00 -2.73 -25.10
N LEU A 493 -5.04 -1.86 -24.09
CA LEU A 493 -6.02 -0.78 -23.97
C LEU A 493 -5.91 0.27 -25.09
N SER A 494 -4.72 0.48 -25.66
CA SER A 494 -4.46 1.41 -26.77
C SER A 494 -5.36 1.16 -28.00
N SER A 495 -5.88 -0.06 -28.14
CA SER A 495 -6.85 -0.42 -29.16
C SER A 495 -8.23 0.22 -28.95
N ILE A 496 -8.67 0.42 -27.69
CA ILE A 496 -10.03 0.90 -27.35
C ILE A 496 -10.05 2.30 -26.70
N THR A 497 -8.94 2.75 -26.11
CA THR A 497 -8.80 4.04 -25.43
C THR A 497 -7.43 4.67 -25.70
N LYS A 498 -7.32 6.00 -25.51
CA LYS A 498 -6.03 6.71 -25.54
C LYS A 498 -5.47 7.01 -24.15
N LYS A 499 -6.26 6.81 -23.09
CA LYS A 499 -5.92 7.11 -21.70
C LYS A 499 -4.96 6.06 -21.11
N VAL A 500 -3.73 6.46 -20.79
CA VAL A 500 -2.67 5.57 -20.24
C VAL A 500 -2.88 5.23 -18.77
N ASP A 501 -3.55 6.13 -18.05
CA ASP A 501 -4.02 6.06 -16.67
C ASP A 501 -5.06 4.95 -16.46
N GLN A 502 -5.77 4.51 -17.50
CA GLN A 502 -6.81 3.47 -17.37
C GLN A 502 -6.28 2.06 -17.14
N GLY A 503 -4.97 1.82 -17.29
CA GLY A 503 -4.36 0.51 -17.02
C GLY A 503 -4.12 0.22 -15.53
N VAL A 504 -4.04 1.26 -14.70
CA VAL A 504 -3.74 1.17 -13.26
C VAL A 504 -4.94 1.71 -12.47
N GLU A 505 -5.25 1.09 -11.33
CA GLU A 505 -6.32 1.52 -10.43
C GLU A 505 -5.77 1.72 -9.02
N LYS A 506 -6.07 2.86 -8.40
CA LYS A 506 -5.89 3.06 -6.96
C LYS A 506 -6.84 2.11 -6.21
N ILE A 507 -6.31 1.34 -5.26
CA ILE A 507 -7.05 0.34 -4.49
C ILE A 507 -7.02 0.55 -2.97
N ASP A 508 -6.33 1.59 -2.44
CA ASP A 508 -6.32 1.98 -1.01
C ASP A 508 -7.71 1.83 -0.36
N GLY A 509 -7.81 1.06 0.73
CA GLY A 509 -9.02 0.91 1.53
C GLY A 509 -9.24 2.05 2.54
N HIS A 510 -8.20 2.82 2.83
CA HIS A 510 -8.18 3.88 3.84
C HIS A 510 -7.27 5.06 3.44
N TYR A 511 -7.29 6.13 4.25
CA TYR A 511 -6.44 7.33 4.06
C TYR A 511 -5.28 7.40 5.07
N ALA A 512 -5.55 7.06 6.33
CA ALA A 512 -4.68 7.38 7.45
C ALA A 512 -3.57 6.35 7.65
N MET A 513 -2.37 6.81 8.00
CA MET A 513 -1.34 5.99 8.62
C MET A 513 -1.67 5.82 10.10
N HIS A 514 -1.24 4.70 10.69
CA HIS A 514 -1.29 4.52 12.14
C HIS A 514 0.09 4.82 12.71
N VAL A 515 0.27 5.82 13.56
CA VAL A 515 1.62 6.20 14.05
C VAL A 515 1.77 6.08 15.56
N VAL A 516 2.99 5.77 16.02
CA VAL A 516 3.34 5.66 17.45
C VAL A 516 3.97 6.93 18.03
N THR A 517 3.97 8.03 17.27
CA THR A 517 4.53 9.32 17.68
C THR A 517 3.79 10.48 17.02
N LYS A 518 3.71 11.61 17.73
CA LYS A 518 3.12 12.85 17.23
C LYS A 518 4.11 13.68 16.40
N ASN A 519 5.42 13.44 16.54
CA ASN A 519 6.47 14.31 15.99
C ASN A 519 6.78 14.03 14.52
N LEU A 520 5.77 13.82 13.69
CA LEU A 520 5.91 13.62 12.24
C LEU A 520 6.33 14.91 11.53
N ARG A 521 7.03 14.78 10.40
CA ARG A 521 7.41 15.90 9.52
C ARG A 521 6.92 15.64 8.09
N GLN A 522 5.63 15.87 7.86
CA GLN A 522 5.02 15.73 6.54
C GLN A 522 4.97 17.08 5.80
N VAL A 523 5.13 17.05 4.48
CA VAL A 523 5.09 18.25 3.62
C VAL A 523 3.66 18.56 3.14
N ASP A 524 2.90 17.49 2.90
CA ASP A 524 1.52 17.42 2.47
C ASP A 524 0.93 16.09 2.97
N VAL A 525 -0.35 15.81 2.66
CA VAL A 525 -1.05 14.56 3.04
C VAL A 525 -0.90 14.21 4.53
N HIS A 526 -1.07 15.21 5.41
CA HIS A 526 -0.88 15.04 6.86
C HIS A 526 -1.75 13.91 7.43
N ASN A 527 -1.12 13.03 8.21
CA ASN A 527 -1.63 11.77 8.75
C ASN A 527 -1.97 10.69 7.70
N GLY A 528 -1.73 10.92 6.40
CA GLY A 528 -1.81 9.91 5.35
C GLY A 528 -0.46 9.72 4.65
N PHE A 529 -0.42 8.92 3.59
CA PHE A 529 0.83 8.54 2.91
C PHE A 529 1.35 9.66 1.98
N THR A 530 2.40 10.36 2.42
CA THR A 530 3.14 11.37 1.63
C THR A 530 4.07 10.71 0.61
N ALA A 531 4.79 9.66 1.01
CA ALA A 531 5.94 9.10 0.31
C ALA A 531 5.92 7.56 0.28
N ALA A 532 4.75 6.97 0.04
CA ALA A 532 4.59 5.52 -0.08
C ALA A 532 5.58 4.92 -1.11
N ALA A 533 6.49 4.10 -0.61
CA ALA A 533 7.59 3.50 -1.36
C ALA A 533 7.62 1.97 -1.13
N GLY A 534 7.99 1.20 -2.16
CA GLY A 534 7.85 -0.25 -2.12
C GLY A 534 6.39 -0.73 -2.12
N HIS A 535 6.18 -1.96 -2.58
CA HIS A 535 4.88 -2.66 -2.53
C HIS A 535 5.11 -4.17 -2.55
N ASN A 536 6.00 -4.66 -1.68
CA ASN A 536 6.51 -6.03 -1.81
C ASN A 536 5.65 -7.03 -1.03
N LEU A 537 5.10 -8.00 -1.75
CA LEU A 537 4.27 -9.04 -1.15
C LEU A 537 5.12 -10.07 -0.39
N TYR A 538 4.58 -10.54 0.74
CA TYR A 538 5.16 -11.66 1.45
C TYR A 538 4.95 -12.98 0.68
N THR A 539 6.01 -13.50 0.07
CA THR A 539 5.98 -14.63 -0.90
C THR A 539 6.84 -15.84 -0.49
N ALA A 540 7.10 -15.98 0.81
CA ALA A 540 7.72 -17.15 1.46
C ALA A 540 6.72 -17.87 2.38
N ARG A 541 7.10 -18.98 3.04
CA ARG A 541 6.20 -19.77 3.94
C ARG A 541 6.61 -19.72 5.42
N ASN A 542 7.66 -18.96 5.75
CA ASN A 542 8.25 -18.90 7.09
C ASN A 542 7.36 -18.17 8.11
N PHE A 543 6.69 -17.09 7.71
CA PHE A 543 5.67 -16.37 8.51
C PHE A 543 4.33 -17.12 8.49
N PRO A 544 3.37 -16.80 9.40
CA PRO A 544 2.04 -17.39 9.39
C PRO A 544 1.29 -17.23 8.06
N LYS A 545 0.42 -18.20 7.76
CA LYS A 545 -0.39 -18.27 6.53
C LYS A 545 -1.16 -16.99 6.16
N LYS A 546 -1.51 -16.13 7.14
CA LYS A 546 -2.21 -14.86 6.87
C LYS A 546 -1.44 -13.91 5.93
N TYR A 547 -0.11 -14.05 5.86
CA TYR A 547 0.78 -13.22 5.03
C TYR A 547 0.89 -13.72 3.58
N TRP A 548 0.79 -15.03 3.34
CA TRP A 548 1.26 -15.67 2.11
C TRP A 548 0.53 -15.15 0.87
N ASN A 549 1.29 -14.56 -0.05
CA ASN A 549 0.81 -14.00 -1.33
C ASN A 549 -0.39 -13.03 -1.18
N ARG A 550 -0.46 -12.31 -0.05
CA ARG A 550 -1.62 -11.48 0.32
C ARG A 550 -1.26 -10.14 0.94
N ILE A 551 -0.27 -10.11 1.84
CA ILE A 551 0.15 -8.86 2.51
C ILE A 551 1.33 -8.27 1.76
N ALA A 552 1.20 -7.00 1.35
CA ALA A 552 2.28 -6.20 0.78
C ALA A 552 2.81 -5.19 1.81
N PHE A 553 4.12 -5.00 1.83
CA PHE A 553 4.77 -4.01 2.70
C PHE A 553 4.98 -2.70 1.95
N VAL A 554 4.38 -1.62 2.46
CA VAL A 554 4.49 -0.27 1.92
C VAL A 554 5.19 0.61 2.95
N ASN A 555 6.30 1.23 2.56
CA ASN A 555 7.16 2.02 3.42
C ASN A 555 6.74 3.48 3.35
N GLU A 556 6.68 4.16 4.48
CA GLU A 556 6.31 5.56 4.58
C GLU A 556 7.29 6.29 5.51
N PRO A 557 8.39 6.84 4.95
CA PRO A 557 9.48 7.38 5.74
C PRO A 557 9.14 8.71 6.43
N THR A 558 8.09 9.42 6.02
CA THR A 558 7.64 10.65 6.71
C THR A 558 6.69 10.35 7.88
N GLY A 559 5.99 9.22 7.82
CA GLY A 559 5.16 8.63 8.89
C GLY A 559 5.92 7.70 9.84
N ARG A 560 7.11 7.23 9.44
CA ARG A 560 7.99 6.29 10.18
C ARG A 560 7.43 4.89 10.32
N VAL A 561 6.73 4.43 9.28
CA VAL A 561 6.01 3.15 9.30
C VAL A 561 6.31 2.28 8.09
N VAL A 562 6.13 0.97 8.30
CA VAL A 562 5.96 -0.03 7.24
C VAL A 562 4.54 -0.59 7.41
N HIS A 563 3.66 -0.27 6.48
CA HIS A 563 2.23 -0.64 6.45
C HIS A 563 2.04 -2.07 5.91
N GLU A 564 1.15 -2.86 6.53
CA GLU A 564 0.61 -4.13 6.00
C GLU A 564 -0.60 -3.83 5.09
N ALA A 565 -0.39 -3.65 3.78
CA ALA A 565 -1.49 -3.57 2.82
C ALA A 565 -2.05 -4.98 2.55
N ILE A 566 -3.24 -5.30 3.07
CA ILE A 566 -3.89 -6.61 2.85
C ILE A 566 -4.61 -6.58 1.50
N LEU A 567 -4.13 -7.34 0.53
CA LEU A 567 -4.71 -7.41 -0.81
C LEU A 567 -5.81 -8.46 -0.85
N GLU A 568 -7.04 -8.05 -1.19
CA GLU A 568 -8.21 -8.93 -1.28
C GLU A 568 -8.75 -8.97 -2.72
N PRO A 569 -9.02 -10.16 -3.30
CA PRO A 569 -9.60 -10.25 -4.63
C PRO A 569 -10.97 -9.57 -4.73
N LYS A 570 -11.15 -8.72 -5.74
CA LYS A 570 -12.39 -8.00 -6.03
C LYS A 570 -12.71 -8.12 -7.52
N GLY A 571 -13.59 -9.06 -7.84
CA GLY A 571 -13.86 -9.42 -9.23
C GLY A 571 -12.62 -10.09 -9.85
N SER A 572 -12.18 -9.58 -11.00
CA SER A 572 -10.91 -9.96 -11.65
C SER A 572 -9.69 -9.16 -11.16
N GLY A 573 -9.93 -8.08 -10.39
CA GLY A 573 -8.91 -7.24 -9.78
C GLY A 573 -8.85 -7.40 -8.25
N PHE A 574 -8.46 -6.33 -7.55
CA PHE A 574 -8.18 -6.34 -6.12
C PHE A 574 -8.73 -5.09 -5.41
N ALA A 575 -8.83 -5.17 -4.08
CA ALA A 575 -8.95 -4.04 -3.17
C ALA A 575 -7.85 -4.16 -2.10
N GLU A 576 -7.41 -3.04 -1.53
CA GLU A 576 -6.64 -3.04 -0.29
C GLU A 576 -7.62 -3.00 0.90
N LYS A 577 -7.21 -3.67 1.97
CA LYS A 577 -7.78 -3.54 3.30
C LYS A 577 -6.64 -3.23 4.28
N ASP A 578 -6.89 -2.26 5.14
CA ASP A 578 -5.97 -1.85 6.20
C ASP A 578 -5.57 -3.04 7.09
N GLY A 579 -4.26 -3.34 7.13
CA GLY A 579 -3.65 -4.32 8.02
C GLY A 579 -2.86 -3.73 9.18
N TRP A 580 -2.89 -2.40 9.36
CA TRP A 580 -2.05 -1.66 10.29
C TRP A 580 -0.54 -1.86 10.02
N ASN A 581 0.32 -1.47 10.96
CA ASN A 581 1.76 -1.49 10.73
C ASN A 581 2.41 -2.86 11.00
N PHE A 582 3.32 -3.25 10.10
CA PHE A 582 4.35 -4.23 10.36
C PHE A 582 5.52 -3.64 11.18
N VAL A 583 5.79 -2.34 11.01
CA VAL A 583 6.79 -1.59 11.80
C VAL A 583 6.30 -0.17 12.02
N ALA A 584 6.45 0.38 13.22
CA ALA A 584 6.23 1.81 13.49
C ALA A 584 7.26 2.33 14.51
N SER A 585 7.88 3.48 14.25
CA SER A 585 8.93 4.03 15.13
C SER A 585 8.61 5.43 15.67
N ALA A 586 9.05 5.68 16.91
CA ALA A 586 9.06 6.99 17.54
C ALA A 586 10.41 7.71 17.41
N ASP A 587 11.47 7.04 16.95
CA ASP A 587 12.74 7.67 16.59
C ASP A 587 12.50 8.64 15.43
N GLU A 588 12.97 9.89 15.55
CA GLU A 588 12.65 10.90 14.56
C GLU A 588 13.43 10.79 13.25
N TRP A 589 14.45 9.94 13.19
CA TRP A 589 15.31 9.66 12.05
C TRP A 589 14.92 8.39 11.28
N PHE A 590 14.17 7.47 11.90
CA PHE A 590 13.76 6.20 11.27
C PHE A 590 12.95 6.46 9.99
N GLY A 591 13.50 6.05 8.85
CA GLY A 591 13.00 6.38 7.52
C GLY A 591 13.02 5.18 6.60
N PRO A 592 12.08 4.22 6.74
CA PRO A 592 12.02 3.04 5.90
C PRO A 592 11.76 3.41 4.44
N VAL A 593 12.59 2.92 3.51
CA VAL A 593 12.50 3.22 2.07
C VAL A 593 12.28 2.01 1.18
N GLN A 594 12.72 0.82 1.62
CA GLN A 594 12.43 -0.43 0.94
C GLN A 594 12.26 -1.55 1.96
N THR A 595 11.29 -2.42 1.71
CA THR A 595 11.08 -3.67 2.44
C THR A 595 10.96 -4.82 1.43
N GLU A 596 11.62 -5.96 1.65
CA GLU A 596 11.64 -7.13 0.74
C GLU A 596 11.64 -8.45 1.54
N VAL A 597 11.22 -9.55 0.90
CA VAL A 597 11.41 -10.90 1.45
C VAL A 597 12.78 -11.45 1.06
N GLY A 598 13.61 -11.77 2.06
CA GLY A 598 14.97 -12.27 1.85
C GLY A 598 15.05 -13.77 1.51
N PRO A 599 16.25 -14.29 1.20
CA PRO A 599 16.51 -15.71 0.91
C PRO A 599 16.19 -16.66 2.08
N ASP A 600 16.20 -16.13 3.30
CA ASP A 600 15.85 -16.83 4.53
C ASP A 600 14.33 -16.85 4.82
N GLY A 601 13.54 -16.09 4.06
CA GLY A 601 12.10 -15.90 4.29
C GLY A 601 11.78 -14.90 5.40
N ALA A 602 12.78 -14.17 5.92
CA ALA A 602 12.55 -13.00 6.77
C ALA A 602 12.16 -11.79 5.91
N VAL A 603 11.60 -10.77 6.55
CA VAL A 603 11.30 -9.48 5.91
C VAL A 603 12.40 -8.50 6.27
N TRP A 604 13.13 -8.03 5.27
CA TRP A 604 14.27 -7.14 5.40
C TRP A 604 13.84 -5.70 5.14
N VAL A 605 14.35 -4.75 5.91
CA VAL A 605 13.99 -3.33 5.86
C VAL A 605 15.25 -2.48 5.70
N LEU A 606 15.27 -1.63 4.67
CA LEU A 606 16.23 -0.54 4.54
C LEU A 606 15.68 0.69 5.26
N ASP A 607 16.34 1.07 6.34
CA ASP A 607 16.12 2.32 7.05
C ASP A 607 17.16 3.34 6.55
N TRP A 608 16.67 4.41 5.92
CA TRP A 608 17.51 5.46 5.37
C TRP A 608 18.18 6.31 6.44
N TYR A 609 17.71 6.21 7.69
CA TYR A 609 18.12 6.91 8.90
C TYR A 609 18.50 8.38 8.69
N ASN A 610 17.51 9.23 8.48
CA ASN A 610 17.73 10.62 8.11
C ASN A 610 16.66 11.55 8.70
N PHE A 611 17.08 12.61 9.41
CA PHE A 611 16.14 13.59 9.94
C PHE A 611 15.41 14.38 8.84
N ILE A 612 16.07 14.61 7.70
CA ILE A 612 15.54 15.38 6.55
C ILE A 612 15.37 14.47 5.33
N ILE A 613 14.17 13.91 5.19
CA ILE A 613 13.79 13.07 4.05
C ILE A 613 13.04 13.88 2.99
N GLN A 614 12.33 14.93 3.40
CA GLN A 614 11.48 15.79 2.56
C GLN A 614 12.26 16.35 1.37
N HIS A 615 11.62 16.45 0.20
CA HIS A 615 12.28 16.86 -1.05
C HIS A 615 11.64 18.11 -1.66
N ASN A 616 10.32 18.07 -1.89
CA ASN A 616 9.48 19.16 -2.37
C ASN A 616 8.14 19.13 -1.61
N PRO A 617 7.35 20.23 -1.63
CA PRO A 617 7.68 21.55 -2.16
C PRO A 617 8.74 22.28 -1.32
N THR A 618 9.47 23.20 -1.96
CA THR A 618 10.46 24.06 -1.31
C THR A 618 9.84 24.83 -0.13
N PRO A 619 10.34 24.65 1.11
CA PRO A 619 9.80 25.38 2.25
C PRO A 619 10.20 26.85 2.22
N VAL A 620 9.38 27.71 2.83
CA VAL A 620 9.60 29.17 2.87
C VAL A 620 10.96 29.50 3.49
N GLY A 621 11.77 30.30 2.78
CA GLY A 621 13.11 30.66 3.22
C GLY A 621 14.18 29.59 2.97
N PHE A 622 13.91 28.63 2.08
CA PHE A 622 14.87 27.69 1.50
C PHE A 622 14.84 27.79 -0.03
N GLU A 623 15.85 27.22 -0.69
CA GLU A 623 16.01 27.23 -2.15
C GLU A 623 16.30 25.81 -2.67
N ASN A 624 15.93 25.50 -3.92
CA ASN A 624 16.22 24.21 -4.53
C ASN A 624 17.63 24.15 -5.14
N GLY A 625 18.30 23.01 -4.98
CA GLY A 625 19.55 22.69 -5.67
C GLY A 625 19.33 22.00 -7.02
N LYS A 626 20.42 21.55 -7.65
CA LYS A 626 20.39 20.93 -8.99
C LYS A 626 19.53 19.67 -9.10
N GLY A 627 19.28 18.96 -8.00
CA GLY A 627 18.44 17.76 -7.99
C GLY A 627 16.94 18.03 -7.83
N ASN A 628 16.54 19.31 -7.87
CA ASN A 628 15.23 19.85 -7.53
C ASN A 628 14.76 19.60 -6.09
N ALA A 629 15.69 19.35 -5.15
CA ALA A 629 15.39 19.28 -3.73
C ALA A 629 15.78 20.57 -3.03
N TYR A 630 15.05 20.95 -1.98
CA TYR A 630 15.50 22.07 -1.15
C TYR A 630 16.82 21.76 -0.42
N ILE A 631 17.70 22.76 -0.39
CA ILE A 631 19.03 22.66 0.24
C ILE A 631 18.86 22.79 1.75
N ASN A 632 19.25 21.75 2.50
CA ASN A 632 19.22 21.76 3.96
C ASN A 632 20.54 21.18 4.51
N PRO A 633 21.30 21.91 5.34
CA PRO A 633 22.53 21.40 5.94
C PRO A 633 22.31 20.26 6.94
N LEU A 634 21.07 20.06 7.42
CA LEU A 634 20.69 19.00 8.35
C LEU A 634 20.37 17.67 7.67
N ARG A 635 20.54 17.56 6.33
CA ARG A 635 20.31 16.31 5.61
C ARG A 635 21.53 15.40 5.76
N ASP A 636 21.31 14.27 6.44
CA ASP A 636 22.36 13.32 6.76
C ASP A 636 22.94 12.60 5.53
N ARG A 637 24.20 12.16 5.64
CA ARG A 637 24.97 11.46 4.60
C ARG A 637 25.88 10.36 5.16
N THR A 638 25.74 10.01 6.42
CA THR A 638 26.68 9.14 7.17
C THR A 638 26.00 7.96 7.84
N HIS A 639 24.71 8.06 8.18
CA HIS A 639 23.94 7.01 8.82
C HIS A 639 23.12 6.19 7.81
N GLY A 640 22.67 5.00 8.19
CA GLY A 640 21.78 4.16 7.38
C GLY A 640 21.88 2.69 7.78
N ARG A 641 20.75 1.99 7.83
CA ARG A 641 20.64 0.70 8.55
C ARG A 641 19.88 -0.34 7.75
N VAL A 642 20.24 -1.59 8.00
CA VAL A 642 19.55 -2.79 7.49
C VAL A 642 19.04 -3.57 8.69
N TYR A 643 17.72 -3.72 8.78
CA TYR A 643 17.07 -4.58 9.76
C TYR A 643 16.47 -5.81 9.09
N LYS A 644 16.37 -6.89 9.86
CA LYS A 644 15.76 -8.15 9.48
C LYS A 644 14.69 -8.52 10.50
N ILE A 645 13.45 -8.68 10.04
CA ILE A 645 12.29 -9.00 10.88
C ILE A 645 11.92 -10.47 10.66
N VAL A 646 12.02 -11.24 11.73
CA VAL A 646 11.94 -12.70 11.71
C VAL A 646 10.76 -13.16 12.55
N TYR A 647 9.90 -14.02 12.00
CA TYR A 647 8.85 -14.67 12.77
C TYR A 647 9.48 -15.60 13.82
N ARG A 648 9.06 -15.51 15.08
CA ARG A 648 9.72 -16.22 16.20
C ARG A 648 9.69 -17.76 16.05
N ASN A 649 8.68 -18.29 15.37
CA ASN A 649 8.57 -19.74 15.08
C ASN A 649 8.85 -20.07 13.60
N ALA A 650 9.64 -19.24 12.89
CA ALA A 650 10.02 -19.50 11.51
C ALA A 650 10.78 -20.82 11.36
N ALA A 651 10.40 -21.62 10.36
CA ALA A 651 11.24 -22.72 9.91
C ALA A 651 12.55 -22.17 9.31
N VAL A 652 13.66 -22.88 9.52
CA VAL A 652 14.94 -22.54 8.88
C VAL A 652 14.84 -22.78 7.38
N SER A 653 15.21 -21.78 6.57
CA SER A 653 15.25 -21.90 5.12
C SER A 653 16.16 -23.06 4.68
N LYS A 654 15.62 -23.95 3.84
CA LYS A 654 16.28 -25.18 3.36
C LYS A 654 17.33 -24.91 2.29
N ILE A 655 17.22 -23.79 1.58
CA ILE A 655 18.13 -23.37 0.51
C ILE A 655 18.94 -22.18 1.04
N LYS A 656 20.26 -22.27 0.89
CA LYS A 656 21.21 -21.20 1.26
C LYS A 656 21.95 -20.64 0.04
N SER A 657 22.04 -21.41 -1.04
CA SER A 657 22.62 -21.01 -2.31
C SER A 657 22.09 -21.89 -3.44
N LEU A 658 22.17 -21.41 -4.68
CA LEU A 658 21.95 -22.19 -5.90
C LEU A 658 23.23 -22.28 -6.71
N ASP A 659 23.60 -23.49 -7.15
CA ASP A 659 24.68 -23.67 -8.13
C ASP A 659 24.12 -23.65 -9.55
N LYS A 660 24.47 -22.61 -10.32
CA LYS A 660 24.12 -22.45 -11.73
C LYS A 660 24.66 -23.55 -12.66
N LYS A 661 25.57 -24.41 -12.17
CA LYS A 661 26.10 -25.57 -12.90
C LYS A 661 25.43 -26.90 -12.52
N ASP A 662 24.59 -26.94 -11.48
CA ASP A 662 23.86 -28.14 -11.07
C ASP A 662 22.35 -28.02 -11.37
N PRO A 663 21.83 -28.73 -12.38
CA PRO A 663 20.39 -28.77 -12.66
C PRO A 663 19.54 -29.25 -11.48
N LYS A 664 20.07 -30.06 -10.54
CA LYS A 664 19.29 -30.49 -9.36
C LYS A 664 19.10 -29.35 -8.37
N SER A 665 20.15 -28.57 -8.09
CA SER A 665 20.09 -27.33 -7.33
C SER A 665 19.04 -26.38 -7.91
N LEU A 666 19.09 -26.15 -9.23
CA LEU A 666 18.13 -25.26 -9.92
C LEU A 666 16.68 -25.78 -9.88
N ILE A 667 16.44 -27.08 -10.09
CA ILE A 667 15.08 -27.66 -9.93
C ILE A 667 14.59 -27.54 -8.49
N SER A 668 15.45 -27.80 -7.49
CA SER A 668 15.09 -27.59 -6.07
C SER A 668 14.78 -26.13 -5.76
N GLY A 669 15.42 -25.18 -6.45
CA GLY A 669 15.11 -23.76 -6.39
C GLY A 669 13.71 -23.44 -6.91
N LEU A 670 13.31 -24.03 -8.06
CA LEU A 670 11.95 -23.90 -8.59
C LEU A 670 10.87 -24.56 -7.69
N GLU A 671 11.24 -25.58 -6.92
CA GLU A 671 10.37 -26.22 -5.93
C GLU A 671 10.30 -25.48 -4.57
N SER A 672 11.03 -24.38 -4.40
CA SER A 672 11.11 -23.64 -3.14
C SER A 672 9.78 -23.02 -2.72
N ASP A 673 9.53 -23.00 -1.42
CA ASP A 673 8.45 -22.26 -0.76
C ASP A 673 8.71 -20.75 -0.68
N ASN A 674 9.90 -20.27 -1.08
CA ASN A 674 10.24 -18.85 -1.19
C ASN A 674 10.41 -18.43 -2.66
N MET A 675 9.66 -17.41 -3.09
CA MET A 675 9.71 -16.88 -4.45
C MET A 675 11.10 -16.38 -4.88
N PHE A 676 11.93 -15.89 -3.95
CA PHE A 676 13.30 -15.49 -4.25
C PHE A 676 14.09 -16.64 -4.92
N TRP A 677 14.05 -17.83 -4.34
CA TRP A 677 14.78 -18.99 -4.87
C TRP A 677 14.20 -19.49 -6.19
N ARG A 678 12.88 -19.43 -6.37
CA ARG A 678 12.23 -19.84 -7.63
C ARG A 678 12.55 -18.89 -8.78
N THR A 679 12.43 -17.57 -8.56
CA THR A 679 12.77 -16.57 -9.58
C THR A 679 14.27 -16.59 -9.88
N THR A 680 15.13 -16.78 -8.87
CA THR A 680 16.57 -16.92 -9.08
C THR A 680 16.92 -18.18 -9.88
N ALA A 681 16.33 -19.33 -9.54
CA ALA A 681 16.52 -20.56 -10.31
C ALA A 681 16.03 -20.42 -11.75
N GLN A 682 14.82 -19.88 -11.96
CA GLN A 682 14.29 -19.59 -13.29
C GLN A 682 15.25 -18.71 -14.10
N ARG A 683 15.72 -17.60 -13.51
CA ARG A 683 16.69 -16.69 -14.13
C ARG A 683 17.96 -17.43 -14.54
N LEU A 684 18.58 -18.18 -13.62
CA LEU A 684 19.81 -18.94 -13.89
C LEU A 684 19.63 -20.00 -14.98
N ILE A 685 18.49 -20.71 -14.98
CA ILE A 685 18.16 -21.68 -16.04
C ILE A 685 18.05 -20.97 -17.40
N VAL A 686 17.29 -19.86 -17.48
CA VAL A 686 17.09 -19.11 -18.73
C VAL A 686 18.40 -18.49 -19.22
N GLU A 687 19.22 -17.91 -18.33
CA GLU A 687 20.55 -17.38 -18.64
C GLU A 687 21.51 -18.47 -19.14
N SER A 688 21.40 -19.72 -18.66
CA SER A 688 22.23 -20.84 -19.12
C SER A 688 21.90 -21.35 -20.52
N GLY A 689 20.64 -21.20 -20.95
CA GLY A 689 20.13 -21.77 -22.19
C GLY A 689 20.01 -23.32 -22.22
N ASP A 690 20.31 -24.04 -21.13
CA ASP A 690 20.37 -25.51 -21.16
C ASP A 690 18.98 -26.18 -21.23
N LYS A 691 18.64 -26.64 -22.43
CA LYS A 691 17.37 -27.34 -22.70
C LYS A 691 17.34 -28.79 -22.20
N LYS A 692 18.43 -29.36 -21.68
CA LYS A 692 18.42 -30.71 -21.08
C LYS A 692 17.51 -30.80 -19.84
N ILE A 693 17.18 -29.67 -19.24
CA ILE A 693 16.29 -29.58 -18.06
C ILE A 693 14.80 -29.80 -18.38
N MET A 694 14.39 -29.78 -19.67
CA MET A 694 12.98 -29.88 -20.09
C MET A 694 12.18 -31.03 -19.40
N PRO A 695 12.67 -32.28 -19.31
CA PRO A 695 11.91 -33.37 -18.70
C PRO A 695 11.58 -33.13 -17.22
N ALA A 696 12.45 -32.42 -16.49
CA ALA A 696 12.18 -32.04 -15.10
C ALA A 696 11.13 -30.92 -15.02
N LEU A 697 11.17 -29.92 -15.91
CA LEU A 697 10.14 -28.89 -15.99
C LEU A 697 8.76 -29.48 -16.35
N TYR A 698 8.70 -30.41 -17.30
CA TYR A 698 7.46 -31.11 -17.66
C TYR A 698 6.85 -31.84 -16.45
N LYS A 699 7.68 -32.49 -15.63
CA LYS A 699 7.26 -33.15 -14.39
C LYS A 699 6.71 -32.15 -13.35
N LEU A 700 7.31 -30.96 -13.22
CA LEU A 700 6.80 -29.90 -12.33
C LEU A 700 5.42 -29.41 -12.79
N ILE A 701 5.21 -29.23 -14.09
CA ILE A 701 3.94 -28.75 -14.68
C ILE A 701 2.84 -29.81 -14.59
N ALA A 702 3.19 -31.09 -14.79
CA ALA A 702 2.26 -32.21 -14.66
C ALA A 702 1.82 -32.47 -13.20
N ASN A 703 2.53 -31.94 -12.22
CA ASN A 703 2.14 -32.04 -10.81
C ASN A 703 0.91 -31.18 -10.54
N GLN A 704 -0.19 -31.80 -10.10
CA GLN A 704 -1.44 -31.11 -9.76
C GLN A 704 -1.57 -30.74 -8.28
N LYS A 705 -0.56 -31.04 -7.44
CA LYS A 705 -0.57 -30.65 -6.03
C LYS A 705 -0.54 -29.12 -5.89
N VAL A 706 -1.40 -28.60 -5.05
CA VAL A 706 -1.41 -27.19 -4.62
C VAL A 706 -0.97 -27.07 -3.16
N ASP A 707 -0.53 -25.88 -2.76
CA ASP A 707 -0.27 -25.51 -1.37
C ASP A 707 -1.56 -25.15 -0.60
N GLU A 708 -1.41 -24.72 0.65
CA GLU A 708 -2.55 -24.42 1.53
C GLU A 708 -3.36 -23.17 1.14
N ILE A 709 -2.91 -22.37 0.18
CA ILE A 709 -3.67 -21.25 -0.40
C ILE A 709 -4.11 -21.53 -1.85
N GLY A 710 -3.93 -22.77 -2.33
CA GLY A 710 -4.43 -23.21 -3.63
C GLY A 710 -3.50 -22.91 -4.82
N ILE A 711 -2.24 -22.51 -4.57
CA ILE A 711 -1.28 -22.24 -5.64
C ILE A 711 -0.29 -23.39 -5.83
N ASN A 712 0.16 -23.59 -7.08
CA ASN A 712 1.30 -24.44 -7.39
C ASN A 712 2.38 -23.56 -8.04
N PRO A 713 3.24 -22.91 -7.23
CA PRO A 713 4.21 -21.96 -7.74
C PRO A 713 5.30 -22.66 -8.57
N SER A 714 5.66 -23.90 -8.26
CA SER A 714 6.67 -24.66 -9.00
C SER A 714 6.26 -24.90 -10.45
N ALA A 715 4.99 -25.24 -10.70
CA ALA A 715 4.45 -25.35 -12.06
C ALA A 715 4.36 -23.99 -12.79
N ILE A 716 4.01 -22.91 -12.08
CA ILE A 716 3.99 -21.55 -12.63
C ILE A 716 5.39 -21.16 -13.12
N HIS A 717 6.41 -21.26 -12.27
CA HIS A 717 7.79 -20.95 -12.65
C HIS A 717 8.34 -21.90 -13.72
N ALA A 718 7.95 -23.18 -13.74
CA ALA A 718 8.37 -24.11 -14.80
C ALA A 718 7.81 -23.70 -16.18
N LEU A 719 6.54 -23.27 -16.28
CA LEU A 719 5.94 -22.74 -17.51
C LEU A 719 6.70 -21.49 -18.01
N TRP A 720 7.01 -20.56 -17.12
CA TRP A 720 7.76 -19.35 -17.44
C TRP A 720 9.24 -19.63 -17.78
N THR A 721 9.86 -20.63 -17.15
CA THR A 721 11.21 -21.10 -17.49
C THR A 721 11.24 -21.69 -18.91
N MET A 722 10.23 -22.48 -19.28
CA MET A 722 10.06 -22.98 -20.65
C MET A 722 9.86 -21.85 -21.66
N GLN A 723 9.11 -20.80 -21.31
CA GLN A 723 8.96 -19.61 -22.14
C GLN A 723 10.30 -18.90 -22.36
N GLY A 724 11.09 -18.67 -21.29
CA GLY A 724 12.39 -18.00 -21.38
C GLY A 724 13.43 -18.78 -22.19
N LEU A 725 13.39 -20.11 -22.13
CA LEU A 725 14.21 -20.99 -22.98
C LEU A 725 13.71 -21.10 -24.43
N GLY A 726 12.62 -20.41 -24.80
CA GLY A 726 12.02 -20.49 -26.13
C GLY A 726 11.56 -21.89 -26.50
N ALA A 727 10.97 -22.62 -25.54
CA ALA A 727 10.53 -24.00 -25.73
C ALA A 727 9.22 -24.13 -26.52
N PHE A 728 8.42 -23.07 -26.64
CA PHE A 728 7.10 -23.07 -27.31
C PHE A 728 7.15 -22.73 -28.82
N ASN A 729 8.26 -23.06 -29.50
CA ASN A 729 8.34 -22.95 -30.95
C ASN A 729 7.65 -24.15 -31.64
N GLU A 730 7.32 -24.01 -32.93
CA GLU A 730 6.51 -25.00 -33.67
C GLU A 730 7.15 -26.40 -33.77
N ALA A 731 8.47 -26.50 -33.55
CA ALA A 731 9.19 -27.76 -33.58
C ALA A 731 9.05 -28.61 -32.29
N ASN A 732 8.61 -28.02 -31.17
CA ASN A 732 8.51 -28.71 -29.88
C ASN A 732 7.05 -28.92 -29.46
N THR A 733 6.41 -29.91 -30.09
CA THR A 733 5.02 -30.29 -29.82
C THR A 733 4.79 -30.84 -28.41
N GLU A 734 5.81 -31.43 -27.78
CA GLU A 734 5.71 -31.93 -26.40
C GLU A 734 5.55 -30.77 -25.40
N ALA A 735 6.40 -29.75 -25.49
CA ALA A 735 6.29 -28.55 -24.65
C ALA A 735 4.92 -27.86 -24.81
N PHE A 736 4.44 -27.74 -26.05
CA PHE A 736 3.11 -27.20 -26.33
C PHE A 736 2.00 -28.04 -25.65
N ASN A 737 2.03 -29.36 -25.81
CA ASN A 737 1.03 -30.26 -25.21
C ASN A 737 1.04 -30.22 -23.67
N ILE A 738 2.22 -30.08 -23.04
CA ILE A 738 2.36 -29.91 -21.59
C ILE A 738 1.71 -28.59 -21.12
N ALA A 739 1.93 -27.48 -21.82
CA ALA A 739 1.26 -26.22 -21.49
C ALA A 739 -0.26 -26.25 -21.75
N VAL A 740 -0.71 -26.93 -22.81
CA VAL A 740 -2.15 -27.15 -23.08
C VAL A 740 -2.80 -27.99 -21.98
N ALA A 741 -2.14 -29.04 -21.48
CA ALA A 741 -2.64 -29.83 -20.35
C ALA A 741 -2.73 -28.99 -19.05
N ALA A 742 -1.80 -28.04 -18.86
CA ALA A 742 -1.81 -27.13 -17.71
C ALA A 742 -3.00 -26.14 -17.70
N LEU A 743 -3.69 -25.93 -18.83
CA LEU A 743 -4.94 -25.15 -18.89
C LEU A 743 -6.09 -25.78 -18.07
N SER A 744 -5.96 -27.04 -17.63
CA SER A 744 -6.92 -27.72 -16.75
C SER A 744 -6.36 -28.02 -15.35
N ASN A 745 -5.25 -27.40 -14.96
CA ASN A 745 -4.67 -27.57 -13.63
C ASN A 745 -5.63 -27.03 -12.53
N PRO A 746 -5.74 -27.68 -11.34
CA PRO A 746 -6.58 -27.19 -10.26
C PRO A 746 -6.20 -25.76 -9.79
N SER A 747 -4.92 -25.39 -9.85
CA SER A 747 -4.48 -24.05 -9.48
C SER A 747 -4.85 -23.01 -10.56
N PRO A 748 -5.61 -21.94 -10.22
CA PRO A 748 -5.92 -20.87 -11.16
C PRO A 748 -4.67 -20.11 -11.65
N GLY A 749 -3.64 -20.02 -10.81
CA GLY A 749 -2.35 -19.43 -11.18
C GLY A 749 -1.61 -20.22 -12.26
N VAL A 750 -1.68 -21.56 -12.22
CA VAL A 750 -1.09 -22.41 -13.27
C VAL A 750 -1.86 -22.25 -14.58
N ARG A 751 -3.20 -22.22 -14.54
CA ARG A 751 -4.02 -21.98 -15.75
C ARG A 751 -3.73 -20.61 -16.36
N LYS A 752 -3.57 -19.57 -15.53
CA LYS A 752 -3.19 -18.20 -15.93
C LYS A 752 -1.80 -18.16 -16.59
N ALA A 753 -0.79 -18.76 -15.95
CA ALA A 753 0.55 -18.85 -16.53
C ALA A 753 0.55 -19.63 -17.85
N ALA A 754 -0.17 -20.75 -17.90
CA ALA A 754 -0.26 -21.61 -19.08
C ALA A 754 -0.86 -20.87 -20.28
N VAL A 755 -1.97 -20.14 -20.10
CA VAL A 755 -2.56 -19.36 -21.20
C VAL A 755 -1.67 -18.20 -21.64
N GLN A 756 -0.93 -17.56 -20.73
CA GLN A 756 -0.02 -16.47 -21.05
C GLN A 756 1.20 -16.93 -21.89
N VAL A 757 1.79 -18.09 -21.59
CA VAL A 757 3.00 -18.59 -22.29
C VAL A 757 2.73 -19.26 -23.65
N LEU A 758 1.47 -19.57 -23.99
CA LEU A 758 1.14 -20.20 -25.27
C LEU A 758 1.51 -19.32 -26.48
N PRO A 759 1.99 -19.91 -27.60
CA PRO A 759 2.37 -19.17 -28.80
C PRO A 759 1.15 -18.60 -29.53
N ASN A 760 1.31 -17.49 -30.26
CA ASN A 760 0.18 -16.78 -30.88
C ASN A 760 -0.24 -17.38 -32.22
N ASN A 761 -0.82 -18.60 -32.16
CA ASN A 761 -1.26 -19.37 -33.32
C ASN A 761 -2.66 -20.00 -33.13
N SER A 762 -3.19 -20.61 -34.20
CA SER A 762 -4.54 -21.17 -34.20
C SER A 762 -4.71 -22.41 -33.30
N ALA A 763 -3.62 -23.14 -33.04
CA ALA A 763 -3.64 -24.29 -32.13
C ALA A 763 -3.84 -23.85 -30.68
N SER A 764 -3.16 -22.77 -30.25
CA SER A 764 -3.39 -22.13 -28.95
C SER A 764 -4.81 -21.62 -28.81
N LEU A 765 -5.37 -21.00 -29.86
CA LEU A 765 -6.77 -20.55 -29.84
C LEU A 765 -7.73 -21.74 -29.62
N ALA A 766 -7.58 -22.82 -30.38
CA ALA A 766 -8.39 -24.03 -30.21
C ALA A 766 -8.24 -24.64 -28.80
N ALA A 767 -7.02 -24.63 -28.23
CA ALA A 767 -6.75 -25.13 -26.89
C ALA A 767 -7.44 -24.29 -25.79
N VAL A 768 -7.35 -22.96 -25.86
CA VAL A 768 -7.96 -22.03 -24.88
C VAL A 768 -9.48 -22.14 -24.88
N ILE A 769 -10.10 -22.24 -26.07
CA ILE A 769 -11.55 -22.43 -26.19
C ILE A 769 -11.98 -23.82 -25.70
N LYS A 770 -11.25 -24.88 -26.07
CA LYS A 770 -11.52 -26.25 -25.60
C LYS A 770 -11.40 -26.38 -24.07
N ALA A 771 -10.49 -25.65 -23.44
CA ALA A 771 -10.32 -25.59 -22.00
C ALA A 771 -11.40 -24.76 -21.28
N GLY A 772 -12.27 -24.05 -22.02
CA GLY A 772 -13.40 -23.29 -21.45
C GLY A 772 -13.01 -22.00 -20.72
N LEU A 773 -11.79 -21.49 -20.90
CA LEU A 773 -11.23 -20.41 -20.07
C LEU A 773 -11.94 -19.06 -20.18
N LEU A 774 -12.76 -18.84 -21.23
CA LEU A 774 -13.69 -17.71 -21.32
C LEU A 774 -14.68 -17.66 -20.14
N ASN A 775 -14.94 -18.80 -19.50
CA ASN A 775 -15.83 -18.97 -18.37
C ASN A 775 -15.11 -19.49 -17.11
N ASP A 776 -13.78 -19.36 -17.02
CA ASP A 776 -13.01 -19.85 -15.85
C ASP A 776 -13.60 -19.32 -14.53
N PRO A 777 -13.81 -20.15 -13.50
CA PRO A 777 -14.39 -19.70 -12.23
C PRO A 777 -13.54 -18.67 -11.49
N ASN A 778 -12.23 -18.60 -11.75
CA ASN A 778 -11.38 -17.52 -11.28
C ASN A 778 -11.37 -16.36 -12.29
N LEU A 779 -11.88 -15.21 -11.88
CA LEU A 779 -12.07 -14.05 -12.77
C LEU A 779 -10.74 -13.41 -13.22
N ASN A 780 -9.66 -13.54 -12.45
CA ASN A 780 -8.33 -13.06 -12.84
C ASN A 780 -7.68 -14.00 -13.89
N THR A 781 -7.85 -15.32 -13.75
CA THR A 781 -7.50 -16.30 -14.81
C THR A 781 -8.33 -16.06 -16.07
N ARG A 782 -9.64 -15.79 -15.93
CA ARG A 782 -10.54 -15.44 -17.04
C ARG A 782 -10.08 -14.17 -17.78
N LEU A 783 -9.70 -13.13 -17.04
CA LEU A 783 -9.14 -11.88 -17.58
C LEU A 783 -7.90 -12.16 -18.43
N ALA A 784 -6.95 -12.94 -17.91
CA ALA A 784 -5.75 -13.32 -18.66
C ALA A 784 -6.06 -14.12 -19.94
N ALA A 785 -7.07 -15.00 -19.91
CA ALA A 785 -7.50 -15.76 -21.08
C ALA A 785 -8.17 -14.88 -22.16
N VAL A 786 -9.03 -13.93 -21.77
CA VAL A 786 -9.68 -12.99 -22.69
C VAL A 786 -8.65 -12.04 -23.31
N LEU A 787 -7.69 -11.53 -22.52
CA LEU A 787 -6.57 -10.74 -23.04
C LEU A 787 -5.71 -11.57 -24.00
N LYS A 788 -5.39 -12.82 -23.66
CA LYS A 788 -4.62 -13.70 -24.56
C LYS A 788 -5.32 -13.89 -25.90
N ILE A 789 -6.63 -14.12 -25.90
CA ILE A 789 -7.44 -14.25 -27.12
C ILE A 789 -7.23 -13.05 -28.05
N SER A 790 -7.14 -11.82 -27.52
CA SER A 790 -6.87 -10.63 -28.35
C SER A 790 -5.50 -10.61 -29.06
N GLU A 791 -4.57 -11.47 -28.67
CA GLU A 791 -3.28 -11.67 -29.37
C GLU A 791 -3.31 -12.78 -30.42
N LEU A 792 -4.30 -13.68 -30.34
CA LEU A 792 -4.39 -14.88 -31.17
C LEU A 792 -4.91 -14.54 -32.59
N PRO A 793 -4.81 -15.47 -33.55
CA PRO A 793 -5.35 -15.25 -34.90
C PRO A 793 -6.85 -14.91 -34.90
N VAL A 794 -7.22 -13.97 -35.76
CA VAL A 794 -8.62 -13.52 -35.92
C VAL A 794 -9.50 -14.70 -36.31
N SER A 795 -10.65 -14.81 -35.65
CA SER A 795 -11.64 -15.86 -35.89
C SER A 795 -13.04 -15.27 -35.76
N ALA A 796 -13.78 -15.20 -36.87
CA ALA A 796 -15.15 -14.70 -36.90
C ALA A 796 -16.12 -15.61 -36.12
N ALA A 797 -15.85 -16.92 -36.06
CA ALA A 797 -16.64 -17.89 -35.31
C ALA A 797 -16.64 -17.62 -33.79
N LEU A 798 -15.63 -16.91 -33.28
CA LEU A 798 -15.49 -16.58 -31.87
C LEU A 798 -16.34 -15.37 -31.44
N VAL A 799 -16.84 -14.56 -32.39
CA VAL A 799 -17.51 -13.28 -32.08
C VAL A 799 -18.81 -13.49 -31.30
N SER A 800 -19.60 -14.52 -31.64
CA SER A 800 -20.82 -14.86 -30.90
C SER A 800 -20.53 -15.24 -29.44
N ASP A 801 -19.46 -16.00 -29.22
CA ASP A 801 -19.11 -16.54 -27.91
C ASP A 801 -18.55 -15.44 -27.01
N LEU A 802 -17.72 -14.55 -27.57
CA LEU A 802 -17.25 -13.34 -26.87
C LEU A 802 -18.41 -12.41 -26.53
N GLN A 803 -19.36 -12.17 -27.44
CA GLN A 803 -20.55 -11.35 -27.16
C GLN A 803 -21.50 -11.98 -26.14
N ALA A 804 -21.61 -13.31 -26.11
CA ALA A 804 -22.40 -14.01 -25.11
C ALA A 804 -21.73 -13.94 -23.74
N ALA A 805 -20.41 -14.15 -23.68
CA ALA A 805 -19.63 -14.06 -22.44
C ALA A 805 -19.58 -12.62 -21.88
N GLU A 806 -19.35 -11.61 -22.71
CA GLU A 806 -19.37 -10.18 -22.33
C GLU A 806 -20.67 -9.79 -21.61
N LYS A 807 -21.82 -10.29 -22.09
CA LYS A 807 -23.14 -9.97 -21.55
C LYS A 807 -23.46 -10.63 -20.20
N LEU A 808 -22.67 -11.61 -19.75
CA LEU A 808 -22.85 -12.20 -18.42
C LEU A 808 -22.62 -11.12 -17.35
N SER A 809 -23.53 -11.01 -16.38
CA SER A 809 -23.49 -9.95 -15.35
C SER A 809 -22.17 -9.92 -14.56
N VAL A 810 -21.54 -11.08 -14.34
CA VAL A 810 -20.22 -11.19 -13.69
C VAL A 810 -19.07 -10.62 -14.53
N ASN A 811 -19.22 -10.55 -15.85
CA ASN A 811 -18.21 -10.00 -16.76
C ASN A 811 -18.48 -8.53 -17.10
N SER A 812 -19.75 -8.14 -17.31
CA SER A 812 -20.14 -6.77 -17.65
C SER A 812 -20.10 -5.79 -16.47
N ASN A 813 -20.35 -6.26 -15.24
CA ASN A 813 -20.20 -5.44 -14.03
C ASN A 813 -18.76 -5.40 -13.51
N ASP A 814 -17.87 -6.26 -14.04
CA ASP A 814 -16.45 -6.27 -13.68
C ASP A 814 -15.65 -5.33 -14.60
N LYS A 815 -14.92 -4.39 -14.00
CA LYS A 815 -14.21 -3.32 -14.71
C LYS A 815 -13.21 -3.86 -15.73
N TRP A 816 -12.40 -4.85 -15.36
CA TRP A 816 -11.31 -5.30 -16.22
C TRP A 816 -11.79 -6.33 -17.23
N LEU A 817 -12.71 -7.23 -16.86
CA LEU A 817 -13.30 -8.17 -17.80
C LEU A 817 -14.07 -7.44 -18.91
N SER A 818 -14.91 -6.44 -18.58
CA SER A 818 -15.62 -5.65 -19.60
C SER A 818 -14.64 -4.94 -20.56
N MET A 819 -13.55 -4.35 -20.05
CA MET A 819 -12.49 -3.78 -20.91
C MET A 819 -11.79 -4.84 -21.77
N ALA A 820 -11.44 -6.01 -21.21
CA ALA A 820 -10.76 -7.08 -21.94
C ALA A 820 -11.66 -7.69 -23.03
N PHE A 821 -12.96 -7.88 -22.77
CA PHE A 821 -13.92 -8.31 -23.79
C PHE A 821 -14.04 -7.28 -24.91
N ALA A 822 -14.06 -5.97 -24.60
CA ALA A 822 -14.06 -4.91 -25.62
C ALA A 822 -12.78 -4.93 -26.50
N VAL A 823 -11.60 -5.18 -25.91
CA VAL A 823 -10.34 -5.37 -26.66
C VAL A 823 -10.43 -6.60 -27.57
N ALA A 824 -10.85 -7.75 -27.04
CA ALA A 824 -10.97 -8.99 -27.82
C ALA A 824 -12.01 -8.89 -28.95
N LEU A 825 -13.18 -8.31 -28.69
CA LEU A 825 -14.21 -8.09 -29.70
C LEU A 825 -13.73 -7.14 -30.80
N LYS A 826 -13.06 -6.04 -30.45
CA LYS A 826 -12.48 -5.11 -31.44
C LYS A 826 -11.43 -5.78 -32.34
N ARG A 827 -10.72 -6.80 -31.84
CA ARG A 827 -9.76 -7.59 -32.61
C ARG A 827 -10.43 -8.63 -33.52
N HIS A 828 -11.47 -9.29 -33.04
CA HIS A 828 -12.08 -10.47 -33.71
C HIS A 828 -13.28 -10.14 -34.61
N MET A 829 -13.93 -8.99 -34.44
CA MET A 829 -14.99 -8.54 -35.34
C MET A 829 -14.44 -8.34 -36.77
N PRO A 830 -15.13 -8.84 -37.81
CA PRO A 830 -14.72 -8.59 -39.18
C PRO A 830 -14.83 -7.10 -39.51
N VAL A 831 -13.75 -6.52 -40.04
CA VAL A 831 -13.81 -5.20 -40.67
C VAL A 831 -14.71 -5.33 -41.89
N SER A 832 -15.84 -4.62 -41.91
CA SER A 832 -16.69 -4.52 -43.09
C SER A 832 -15.89 -3.91 -44.23
N VAL A 833 -15.62 -4.69 -45.27
CA VAL A 833 -14.96 -4.20 -46.48
C VAL A 833 -15.90 -3.18 -47.14
N SER A 834 -15.53 -1.91 -47.09
CA SER A 834 -16.09 -0.90 -47.98
C SER A 834 -15.66 -1.25 -49.40
N GLN A 835 -16.60 -1.72 -50.22
CA GLN A 835 -16.40 -1.67 -51.67
C GLN A 835 -16.43 -0.21 -52.10
N ASP A 836 -15.29 0.32 -52.53
CA ASP A 836 -15.25 1.53 -53.33
C ASP A 836 -15.85 1.21 -54.71
N THR A 837 -17.09 1.66 -54.94
CA THR A 837 -17.59 1.96 -56.29
C THR A 837 -18.21 3.36 -56.30
N PRO A 838 -17.97 4.16 -57.35
CA PRO A 838 -18.27 5.59 -57.32
C PRO A 838 -19.73 5.87 -57.72
N GLU A 839 -20.50 6.48 -56.81
CA GLU A 839 -21.83 7.02 -57.14
C GLU A 839 -21.95 8.52 -56.85
N ASN A 840 -22.64 9.22 -57.75
CA ASN A 840 -22.75 10.67 -57.77
C ASN A 840 -24.20 11.04 -58.10
N LYS A 841 -24.95 11.52 -57.09
CA LYS A 841 -26.27 12.21 -57.18
C LYS A 841 -27.44 11.33 -57.68
N THR A 842 -28.70 11.47 -57.23
CA THR A 842 -29.38 12.54 -56.46
C THR A 842 -30.72 12.04 -55.90
N ALA A 843 -31.22 12.66 -54.82
CA ALA A 843 -32.65 12.79 -54.44
C ALA A 843 -33.47 11.49 -54.11
N ASP A 844 -34.43 11.47 -53.18
CA ASP A 844 -34.85 12.50 -52.21
C ASP A 844 -35.45 11.91 -50.91
N LEU A 845 -35.65 12.79 -49.93
CA LEU A 845 -36.31 12.59 -48.61
C LEU A 845 -37.86 12.53 -48.73
N PRO A 846 -38.68 12.42 -47.64
CA PRO A 846 -38.40 12.42 -46.19
C PRO A 846 -38.94 11.12 -45.50
N SER A 847 -39.14 10.97 -44.18
CA SER A 847 -39.05 11.81 -42.96
C SER A 847 -38.84 10.88 -41.73
N ALA A 848 -38.48 11.29 -40.50
CA ALA A 848 -38.11 12.58 -39.92
C ALA A 848 -37.19 12.37 -38.68
N LYS A 849 -36.39 13.38 -38.32
CA LYS A 849 -35.70 13.55 -37.03
C LYS A 849 -35.48 15.05 -36.81
N THR A 850 -35.87 15.61 -35.66
CA THR A 850 -35.55 17.01 -35.30
C THR A 850 -34.19 17.10 -34.62
N ALA A 851 -33.12 17.10 -35.43
CA ALA A 851 -31.76 17.35 -34.97
C ALA A 851 -31.48 18.86 -34.90
N ASN A 852 -31.21 19.38 -33.70
CA ASN A 852 -30.71 20.75 -33.54
C ASN A 852 -29.20 20.79 -33.86
N LYS A 853 -28.88 21.38 -35.00
CA LYS A 853 -27.51 21.63 -35.48
C LYS A 853 -26.77 22.58 -34.52
N VAL A 854 -25.54 22.23 -34.13
CA VAL A 854 -24.65 23.12 -33.37
C VAL A 854 -23.83 23.94 -34.37
N ASP A 855 -23.84 25.26 -34.21
CA ASP A 855 -23.15 26.19 -35.10
C ASP A 855 -21.69 26.43 -34.68
N LYS A 856 -21.36 26.25 -33.39
CA LYS A 856 -19.99 26.38 -32.87
C LYS A 856 -19.78 25.60 -31.58
N VAL A 857 -18.63 24.95 -31.44
CA VAL A 857 -18.15 24.35 -30.19
C VAL A 857 -17.02 25.22 -29.62
N ILE A 858 -17.08 25.49 -28.32
CA ILE A 858 -16.06 26.23 -27.56
C ILE A 858 -15.57 25.29 -26.45
N VAL A 859 -14.26 25.17 -26.26
CA VAL A 859 -13.67 24.47 -25.11
C VAL A 859 -13.08 25.52 -24.18
N ILE A 860 -13.35 25.39 -22.88
CA ILE A 860 -12.83 26.29 -21.84
C ILE A 860 -12.30 25.41 -20.70
N SER A 861 -11.15 25.76 -20.16
CA SER A 861 -10.48 25.06 -19.06
C SER A 861 -9.95 26.07 -18.04
N PRO A 862 -9.78 25.72 -16.76
CA PRO A 862 -8.94 26.51 -15.87
C PRO A 862 -7.47 26.44 -16.31
N ILE A 863 -6.72 27.52 -16.07
CA ILE A 863 -5.27 27.49 -16.08
C ILE A 863 -4.82 26.98 -14.72
N VAL A 864 -4.22 25.79 -14.72
CA VAL A 864 -3.76 25.06 -13.52
C VAL A 864 -3.03 25.99 -12.54
N ASN A 865 -3.42 25.94 -11.26
CA ASN A 865 -2.87 26.75 -10.18
C ASN A 865 -2.99 28.28 -10.33
N ALA A 866 -3.77 28.81 -11.29
CA ALA A 866 -3.83 30.25 -11.58
C ALA A 866 -5.20 30.91 -11.31
N MET A 867 -6.23 30.15 -10.92
CA MET A 867 -7.60 30.61 -10.64
C MET A 867 -8.18 31.50 -11.76
N LYS A 868 -7.97 31.11 -13.01
CA LYS A 868 -8.37 31.82 -14.24
C LYS A 868 -8.79 30.81 -15.30
N TYR A 869 -9.66 31.22 -16.21
CA TYR A 869 -9.91 30.44 -17.44
C TYR A 869 -8.78 30.64 -18.47
N ASP A 870 -8.50 29.61 -19.25
CA ASP A 870 -7.58 29.62 -20.40
C ASP A 870 -8.04 30.62 -21.47
N LEU A 871 -9.35 30.65 -21.71
CA LEU A 871 -10.04 31.56 -22.59
C LEU A 871 -10.57 32.74 -21.76
N LYS A 872 -10.09 33.96 -22.02
CA LYS A 872 -10.66 35.19 -21.43
C LYS A 872 -11.85 35.73 -22.20
N THR A 873 -11.96 35.41 -23.49
CA THR A 873 -12.99 35.96 -24.37
C THR A 873 -13.24 35.03 -25.54
N PHE A 874 -14.51 34.83 -25.92
CA PHE A 874 -14.87 34.15 -27.16
C PHE A 874 -16.06 34.84 -27.85
N THR A 875 -16.12 34.73 -29.18
CA THR A 875 -17.13 35.42 -30.00
C THR A 875 -18.09 34.43 -30.67
N VAL A 876 -19.38 34.72 -30.61
CA VAL A 876 -20.50 33.91 -31.12
C VAL A 876 -21.57 34.80 -31.78
N LYS A 877 -22.36 34.24 -32.70
CA LYS A 877 -23.41 34.97 -33.41
C LYS A 877 -24.74 34.95 -32.65
N ALA A 878 -25.44 36.08 -32.60
CA ALA A 878 -26.76 36.21 -32.00
C ALA A 878 -27.74 35.17 -32.57
N GLY A 879 -28.45 34.45 -31.69
CA GLY A 879 -29.42 33.42 -32.09
C GLY A 879 -28.85 32.09 -32.61
N SER A 880 -27.53 31.93 -32.73
CA SER A 880 -26.89 30.65 -33.08
C SER A 880 -26.95 29.63 -31.92
N THR A 881 -26.81 28.34 -32.22
CA THR A 881 -26.72 27.28 -31.21
C THR A 881 -25.25 26.97 -30.91
N VAL A 882 -24.82 27.17 -29.68
CA VAL A 882 -23.43 26.99 -29.26
C VAL A 882 -23.33 25.89 -28.21
N GLU A 883 -22.24 25.14 -28.27
CA GLU A 883 -21.86 24.16 -27.28
C GLU A 883 -20.58 24.62 -26.56
N VAL A 884 -20.62 24.69 -25.23
CA VAL A 884 -19.46 24.98 -24.39
C VAL A 884 -19.10 23.72 -23.63
N VAL A 885 -17.90 23.20 -23.88
CA VAL A 885 -17.30 22.08 -23.15
C VAL A 885 -16.38 22.67 -22.10
N PHE A 886 -16.79 22.66 -20.83
CA PHE A 886 -15.92 23.02 -19.73
C PHE A 886 -15.14 21.79 -19.28
N LYS A 887 -13.80 21.86 -19.29
CA LYS A 887 -12.91 20.79 -18.84
C LYS A 887 -12.18 21.27 -17.61
N ASN A 888 -12.44 20.66 -16.44
CA ASN A 888 -11.70 21.00 -15.25
C ASN A 888 -10.37 20.24 -15.22
N ILE A 889 -9.28 20.93 -15.54
CA ILE A 889 -7.91 20.39 -15.48
C ILE A 889 -7.13 20.86 -14.25
N ASP A 890 -7.78 21.59 -13.32
CA ASP A 890 -7.17 22.07 -12.08
C ASP A 890 -7.46 21.12 -10.91
N PHE A 891 -6.69 21.24 -9.83
CA PHE A 891 -6.83 20.38 -8.65
C PHE A 891 -8.05 20.71 -7.77
N MET A 892 -8.69 21.86 -7.99
CA MET A 892 -9.90 22.29 -7.29
C MET A 892 -11.15 22.04 -8.12
N GLN A 893 -12.31 21.95 -7.47
CA GLN A 893 -13.60 21.94 -8.17
C GLN A 893 -13.89 23.29 -8.83
N HIS A 894 -14.40 23.26 -10.06
CA HIS A 894 -14.76 24.47 -10.80
C HIS A 894 -16.09 24.28 -11.55
N ASN A 895 -16.80 25.38 -11.77
CA ASN A 895 -17.98 25.47 -12.62
C ASN A 895 -17.85 26.69 -13.54
N LEU A 896 -18.71 26.78 -14.55
CA LEU A 896 -18.77 27.93 -15.46
C LEU A 896 -20.23 28.40 -15.60
N LEU A 897 -20.49 29.65 -15.20
CA LEU A 897 -21.80 30.30 -15.27
C LEU A 897 -21.72 31.47 -16.27
N ILE A 898 -22.54 31.44 -17.33
CA ILE A 898 -22.72 32.54 -18.29
C ILE A 898 -23.89 33.41 -17.83
N LEU A 899 -23.67 34.72 -17.76
CA LEU A 899 -24.54 35.66 -17.07
C LEU A 899 -25.12 36.73 -18.01
N GLN A 900 -26.20 37.39 -17.57
CA GLN A 900 -26.72 38.60 -18.20
C GLN A 900 -25.70 39.76 -18.25
N LYS A 901 -25.91 40.72 -19.16
CA LYS A 901 -25.06 41.90 -19.30
C LYS A 901 -25.11 42.73 -18.00
N GLY A 902 -23.94 43.06 -17.45
CA GLY A 902 -23.84 43.90 -16.25
C GLY A 902 -24.26 43.25 -14.93
N SER A 903 -24.56 41.94 -14.89
CA SER A 903 -25.00 41.27 -13.66
C SER A 903 -23.90 40.62 -12.83
N MET A 904 -22.63 40.69 -13.26
CA MET A 904 -21.52 39.93 -12.69
C MET A 904 -21.39 40.10 -11.16
N ASP A 905 -21.38 41.33 -10.66
CA ASP A 905 -21.23 41.58 -9.21
C ASP A 905 -22.46 41.14 -8.41
N LYS A 906 -23.66 41.24 -9.00
CA LYS A 906 -24.91 40.80 -8.38
C LYS A 906 -24.95 39.27 -8.22
N VAL A 907 -24.51 38.54 -9.25
CA VAL A 907 -24.40 37.07 -9.21
C VAL A 907 -23.24 36.63 -8.32
N GLY A 908 -22.10 37.31 -8.39
CA GLY A 908 -20.93 37.07 -7.54
C GLY A 908 -21.26 37.20 -6.05
N ALA A 909 -21.94 38.28 -5.64
CA ALA A 909 -22.40 38.46 -4.27
C ALA A 909 -23.44 37.39 -3.84
N ALA A 910 -24.22 36.83 -4.76
CA ALA A 910 -25.11 35.71 -4.47
C ALA A 910 -24.36 34.37 -4.33
N ALA A 911 -23.28 34.18 -5.10
CA ALA A 911 -22.37 33.04 -4.96
C ALA A 911 -21.61 33.08 -3.63
N ASP A 912 -21.13 34.25 -3.19
CA ASP A 912 -20.51 34.42 -1.87
C ASP A 912 -21.47 34.10 -0.72
N LYS A 913 -22.76 34.44 -0.85
CA LYS A 913 -23.79 34.03 0.11
C LYS A 913 -24.01 32.51 0.12
N LEU A 914 -24.02 31.86 -1.05
CA LEU A 914 -24.10 30.40 -1.14
C LEU A 914 -22.86 29.70 -0.57
N ALA A 915 -21.69 30.33 -0.62
CA ALA A 915 -20.48 29.82 0.03
C ALA A 915 -20.56 29.82 1.57
N GLN A 916 -21.45 30.62 2.16
CA GLN A 916 -21.72 30.69 3.60
C GLN A 916 -22.90 29.82 4.05
N ASP A 917 -23.70 29.30 3.11
CA ASP A 917 -24.82 28.40 3.39
C ASP A 917 -24.31 26.95 3.51
N PRO A 918 -24.62 26.21 4.60
CA PRO A 918 -24.31 24.78 4.72
C PRO A 918 -24.84 23.91 3.56
N LYS A 919 -25.82 24.39 2.80
CA LYS A 919 -26.37 23.74 1.60
C LYS A 919 -25.70 24.17 0.29
N GLY A 920 -24.70 25.05 0.33
CA GLY A 920 -24.00 25.58 -0.86
C GLY A 920 -23.42 24.50 -1.78
N ALA A 921 -22.80 23.46 -1.20
CA ALA A 921 -22.27 22.32 -1.95
C ALA A 921 -23.38 21.51 -2.67
N ALA A 922 -24.51 21.29 -1.99
CA ALA A 922 -25.68 20.63 -2.58
C ALA A 922 -26.33 21.48 -3.70
N ALA A 923 -26.23 22.81 -3.60
CA ALA A 923 -26.60 23.75 -4.65
C ALA A 923 -25.53 23.93 -5.75
N GLN A 924 -24.42 23.17 -5.69
CA GLN A 924 -23.29 23.25 -6.64
C GLN A 924 -22.67 24.66 -6.74
N TYR A 925 -22.88 25.47 -5.70
CA TYR A 925 -22.60 26.91 -5.64
C TYR A 925 -23.20 27.73 -6.80
N VAL A 926 -24.29 27.29 -7.42
CA VAL A 926 -24.98 28.02 -8.51
C VAL A 926 -26.14 28.85 -7.94
N PRO A 927 -26.09 30.21 -8.01
CA PRO A 927 -27.19 31.06 -7.57
C PRO A 927 -28.46 30.85 -8.40
N LYS A 928 -29.58 30.54 -7.73
CA LYS A 928 -30.90 30.45 -8.37
C LYS A 928 -31.47 31.85 -8.63
N MET A 929 -31.04 32.48 -9.71
CA MET A 929 -31.46 33.84 -10.11
C MET A 929 -31.50 34.00 -11.64
N PRO A 930 -32.44 34.80 -12.19
CA PRO A 930 -32.63 34.92 -13.64
C PRO A 930 -31.43 35.52 -14.39
N GLU A 931 -30.49 36.15 -13.68
CA GLU A 931 -29.26 36.68 -14.23
C GLU A 931 -28.22 35.61 -14.60
N VAL A 932 -28.37 34.37 -14.12
CA VAL A 932 -27.60 33.21 -14.59
C VAL A 932 -28.33 32.62 -15.79
N LEU A 933 -27.77 32.77 -16.99
CA LEU A 933 -28.42 32.33 -18.24
C LEU A 933 -28.19 30.85 -18.51
N PHE A 934 -26.93 30.41 -18.38
CA PHE A 934 -26.50 29.04 -18.63
C PHE A 934 -25.39 28.69 -17.64
N HIS A 935 -25.32 27.46 -17.17
CA HIS A 935 -24.26 27.04 -16.25
C HIS A 935 -23.95 25.55 -16.37
N THR A 936 -22.72 25.18 -16.05
CA THR A 936 -22.37 23.80 -15.71
C THR A 936 -22.79 23.50 -14.26
N SER A 937 -22.80 22.23 -13.89
CA SER A 937 -22.71 21.76 -12.51
C SER A 937 -21.30 22.05 -11.95
N LEU A 938 -21.03 21.62 -10.71
CA LEU A 938 -19.69 21.71 -10.15
C LEU A 938 -18.84 20.53 -10.62
N VAL A 939 -17.88 20.81 -11.50
CA VAL A 939 -17.05 19.80 -12.16
C VAL A 939 -15.85 19.47 -11.29
N ASN A 940 -15.71 18.19 -10.94
CA ASN A 940 -14.54 17.66 -10.22
C ASN A 940 -13.24 17.81 -11.04
N PRO A 941 -12.06 17.80 -10.39
CA PRO A 941 -10.78 17.65 -11.08
C PRO A 941 -10.82 16.51 -12.11
N GLU A 942 -10.18 16.73 -13.26
CA GLU A 942 -10.18 15.85 -14.45
C GLU A 942 -11.56 15.60 -15.10
N GLY A 943 -12.63 16.13 -14.54
CA GLY A 943 -13.98 16.07 -15.08
C GLY A 943 -14.20 17.02 -16.25
N SER A 944 -15.26 16.77 -17.02
CA SER A 944 -15.73 17.70 -18.04
C SER A 944 -17.24 17.68 -18.15
N GLU A 945 -17.84 18.84 -18.39
CA GLU A 945 -19.28 19.01 -18.59
C GLU A 945 -19.54 19.86 -19.83
N THR A 946 -20.59 19.50 -20.57
CA THR A 946 -20.95 20.14 -21.84
C THR A 946 -22.32 20.76 -21.74
N ILE A 947 -22.41 22.08 -21.94
CA ILE A 947 -23.67 22.81 -22.00
C ILE A 947 -23.94 23.27 -23.43
N ARG A 948 -25.16 23.04 -23.92
CA ARG A 948 -25.60 23.44 -25.26
C ARG A 948 -26.76 24.42 -25.13
N PHE A 949 -26.64 25.60 -25.72
CA PHE A 949 -27.63 26.66 -25.58
C PHE A 949 -27.77 27.51 -26.84
N LYS A 950 -28.89 28.20 -26.97
CA LYS A 950 -29.10 29.22 -28.00
C LYS A 950 -28.56 30.56 -27.51
N VAL A 951 -27.63 31.14 -28.26
CA VAL A 951 -26.99 32.41 -27.95
C VAL A 951 -28.06 33.52 -27.92
N PRO A 952 -28.05 34.42 -26.91
CA PRO A 952 -28.99 35.53 -26.83
C PRO A 952 -29.07 36.35 -28.13
N SER A 953 -30.28 36.81 -28.48
CA SER A 953 -30.52 37.59 -29.71
C SER A 953 -29.99 39.02 -29.65
N SER A 954 -29.67 39.54 -28.46
CA SER A 954 -29.20 40.92 -28.25
C SER A 954 -27.66 40.99 -28.23
N PRO A 955 -27.00 41.61 -29.22
CA PRO A 955 -25.54 41.75 -29.27
C PRO A 955 -24.93 42.46 -28.06
N GLY A 956 -23.74 42.06 -27.63
CA GLY A 956 -23.01 42.65 -26.50
C GLY A 956 -22.18 41.65 -25.70
N ASN A 957 -21.64 42.13 -24.57
CA ASN A 957 -20.73 41.38 -23.70
C ASN A 957 -21.51 40.69 -22.57
N TYR A 958 -21.55 39.36 -22.58
CA TYR A 958 -22.12 38.53 -21.51
C TYR A 958 -20.97 37.94 -20.69
N PRO A 959 -20.79 38.34 -19.42
CA PRO A 959 -19.70 37.80 -18.60
C PRO A 959 -19.95 36.33 -18.26
N TYR A 960 -18.88 35.59 -17.99
CA TYR A 960 -18.96 34.29 -17.33
C TYR A 960 -17.97 34.19 -16.18
N ILE A 961 -18.34 33.44 -15.15
CA ILE A 961 -17.61 33.34 -13.88
C ILE A 961 -17.50 31.89 -13.42
N CYS A 962 -16.52 31.58 -12.57
CA CYS A 962 -16.61 30.44 -11.67
C CYS A 962 -17.23 30.90 -10.34
N SER A 963 -18.31 30.27 -9.89
CA SER A 963 -19.02 30.61 -8.65
C SER A 963 -18.67 29.72 -7.46
N PHE A 964 -17.70 28.80 -7.60
CA PHE A 964 -17.09 28.12 -6.46
C PHE A 964 -16.52 29.17 -5.47
N PRO A 965 -16.58 28.92 -4.14
CA PRO A 965 -16.28 29.92 -3.12
C PRO A 965 -15.04 30.80 -3.39
N GLY A 966 -15.25 32.12 -3.47
CA GLY A 966 -14.20 33.12 -3.68
C GLY A 966 -13.70 33.30 -5.12
N HIS A 967 -13.97 32.37 -6.05
CA HIS A 967 -13.32 32.34 -7.36
C HIS A 967 -13.76 33.47 -8.31
N TRP A 968 -15.03 33.90 -8.28
CA TRP A 968 -15.64 34.74 -9.33
C TRP A 968 -14.93 36.08 -9.59
N ARG A 969 -14.26 36.64 -8.57
CA ARG A 969 -13.53 37.91 -8.63
C ARG A 969 -12.33 37.88 -9.57
N ILE A 970 -11.72 36.70 -9.74
CA ILE A 970 -10.48 36.50 -10.50
C ILE A 970 -10.62 35.49 -11.64
N MET A 971 -11.56 34.55 -11.50
CA MET A 971 -11.86 33.50 -12.47
C MET A 971 -13.11 33.85 -13.29
N ASN A 972 -12.93 34.76 -14.24
CA ASN A 972 -13.99 35.25 -15.12
C ASN A 972 -13.50 35.53 -16.54
N GLY A 973 -14.45 35.69 -17.47
CA GLY A 973 -14.23 36.00 -18.88
C GLY A 973 -15.50 36.56 -19.54
N VAL A 974 -15.46 36.78 -20.87
CA VAL A 974 -16.58 37.41 -21.61
C VAL A 974 -16.95 36.64 -22.89
N MET A 975 -18.22 36.26 -23.01
CA MET A 975 -18.84 35.85 -24.28
C MET A 975 -19.29 37.10 -25.04
N LYS A 976 -18.68 37.36 -26.20
CA LYS A 976 -19.04 38.45 -27.12
C LYS A 976 -20.09 37.96 -28.12
N VAL A 977 -21.31 38.49 -28.03
CA VAL A 977 -22.38 38.22 -28.99
C VAL A 977 -22.38 39.30 -30.05
N ILE A 978 -22.19 38.91 -31.32
CA ILE A 978 -22.23 39.77 -32.50
C ILE A 978 -23.45 39.44 -33.40
N GLN A 979 -23.80 40.34 -34.33
CA GLN A 979 -24.94 40.14 -35.24
C GLN A 979 -24.70 39.05 -36.29
#